data_AF-A0AB39V030-F1
#
_entry.id   AF-A0AB39V030-F1
#
_cell.length_a   1.000
_cell.length_b   1.000
_cell.length_c   1.000
_cell.angle_alpha   90.00
_cell.angle_beta   90.00
_cell.angle_gamma   90.00
#
_symmetry.space_group_name_H-M   'P 1'
#
loop_
_entity.id
_entity.type
_entity.pdbx_description
1 polymer ?
#
loop_
_entity_poly.entity_id
_entity_poly.type
_entity_poly.pdbx_seq_one_letter_code
_entity_poly.pdbx_strand_id
1 'polypeptide(L)'
;MDAIARYSYTLTSDDKVEVKVESLYAAGSIDQHMGYVISGTSRDGIYLVVKDRNGGDIKYFLDTPAGVWAGEDRGESLLGLTDTRTFAPGFTTGATLLKNPLWYAAKWGGFQDENKNGIPEAAEWDADGDGNPDNYFPVTNALNLGPQLEKAFDEILARGGSSASVTVNAGELTTGSLLFRALFDAANWTGQLKAFPVKADGSLDAAIWDAADKIDAQFRDKPASRNVITQRLDNEKGVSFAWPSDPASPLTTEPDAALAAKLVTGVTSGSDAYGKALVAYFRGDTSEESGQNGATYLFRERASLLGDIVHSDPLFVGAPAFFYPDVWPAGSPENQSDAETYSAYQAAVKDRTPMLYFGANDGMLHAVAATADATGGQERLAFVPPTVFDRLQDLARPGYQHQYFVDGKVTYGDAFFTADKKWHTLLVAGLGKGGQVFYGLDISDPDGLDRSDLAFSEANAGKLVKWRFDDSDDPDMGYSYGEASVVRLHNGKWAVVFGNGYNNTAPDDHVSSTGNAVLYVMEAETGKLIRKFDTGQGMSADPLGASRPNGLAAPMVVDTDGDMIADAIYAGDLFGNLWKVDVSSADEKDWDFAYKSFGQPAPLFVAKDASGTRQPVTSRVRVGRHPNTPTGSDVLVFFGTGKYLETDDKDVSLTGQPQTFYAVWDNGSDTVTRNELLQQEIDKALTVSGRPYRIVTENPIDWNVHKGWYLDLGTRVPRRASG
;
A
#
# COMPACT_ATOMS: atom_id res chain seq x y z
N MET A 1 -3.78 -23.03 -54.24
CA MET A 1 -4.64 -24.15 -54.64
C MET A 1 -5.99 -23.52 -54.89
N ASP A 2 -6.24 -23.20 -56.15
CA ASP A 2 -7.17 -22.14 -56.47
C ASP A 2 -8.24 -22.69 -57.40
N ALA A 3 -9.50 -22.68 -56.96
CA ALA A 3 -10.66 -22.85 -57.81
C ALA A 3 -11.48 -21.57 -57.85
N ILE A 4 -12.07 -21.28 -59.01
CA ILE A 4 -12.95 -20.14 -59.20
C ILE A 4 -14.30 -20.66 -59.64
N ALA A 5 -15.33 -20.41 -58.82
CA ALA A 5 -16.72 -20.59 -59.19
C ALA A 5 -17.40 -19.23 -59.39
N ARG A 6 -18.23 -19.13 -60.43
CA ARG A 6 -19.12 -18.00 -60.66
C ARG A 6 -20.50 -18.34 -60.13
N TYR A 7 -21.01 -17.47 -59.28
CA TYR A 7 -22.37 -17.50 -58.77
C TYR A 7 -23.19 -16.48 -59.53
N SER A 8 -24.37 -16.86 -59.98
CA SER A 8 -25.34 -15.98 -60.61
C SER A 8 -26.70 -16.26 -59.99
N TYR A 9 -27.45 -15.22 -59.68
CA TYR A 9 -28.79 -15.37 -59.15
C TYR A 9 -29.75 -14.42 -59.84
N THR A 10 -30.96 -14.90 -60.11
CA THR A 10 -32.00 -14.17 -60.82
C THR A 10 -33.34 -14.42 -60.15
N LEU A 11 -34.15 -13.36 -60.04
CA LEU A 11 -35.55 -13.49 -59.66
C LEU A 11 -36.33 -13.95 -60.89
N THR A 12 -37.03 -15.07 -60.80
CA THR A 12 -37.88 -15.59 -61.86
C THR A 12 -39.22 -14.86 -61.88
N SER A 13 -39.99 -15.01 -62.96
CA SER A 13 -41.33 -14.39 -63.11
C SER A 13 -42.35 -14.83 -62.05
N ASP A 14 -42.06 -15.90 -61.31
CA ASP A 14 -42.95 -16.51 -60.32
C ASP A 14 -42.48 -16.24 -58.88
N ASP A 15 -41.76 -15.13 -58.66
CA ASP A 15 -41.20 -14.69 -57.38
C ASP A 15 -40.29 -15.71 -56.67
N LYS A 16 -39.58 -16.54 -57.44
CA LYS A 16 -38.57 -17.48 -56.94
C LYS A 16 -37.17 -16.99 -57.27
N VAL A 17 -36.20 -17.33 -56.42
CA VAL A 17 -34.79 -17.04 -56.70
C VAL A 17 -34.14 -18.27 -57.33
N GLU A 18 -33.67 -18.13 -58.56
CA GLU A 18 -32.79 -19.10 -59.18
C GLU A 18 -31.34 -18.76 -58.83
N VAL A 19 -30.57 -19.73 -58.34
CA VAL A 19 -29.14 -19.64 -58.08
C VAL A 19 -28.43 -20.64 -58.98
N LYS A 20 -27.51 -20.14 -59.79
CA LYS A 20 -26.64 -20.90 -60.67
C LYS A 20 -25.19 -20.77 -60.22
N VAL A 21 -24.51 -21.90 -60.11
CA VAL A 21 -23.08 -21.98 -59.82
C VAL A 21 -22.36 -22.66 -60.97
N GLU A 22 -21.29 -22.05 -61.45
CA GLU A 22 -20.44 -22.61 -62.51
C GLU A 22 -18.98 -22.61 -62.07
N SER A 23 -18.35 -23.78 -62.08
CA SER A 23 -16.92 -23.97 -61.86
C SER A 23 -16.14 -23.56 -63.12
N LEU A 24 -15.41 -22.46 -63.05
CA LEU A 24 -14.76 -21.83 -64.22
C LEU A 24 -13.29 -22.22 -64.35
N TYR A 25 -12.60 -22.42 -63.23
CA TYR A 25 -11.17 -22.62 -63.19
C TYR A 25 -10.78 -23.47 -61.98
N ALA A 26 -9.71 -24.26 -62.14
CA ALA A 26 -9.08 -25.00 -61.06
C ALA A 26 -7.58 -25.19 -61.34
N ALA A 27 -6.73 -24.87 -60.37
CA ALA A 27 -5.31 -25.18 -60.35
C ALA A 27 -4.89 -25.69 -58.96
N GLY A 28 -4.66 -27.00 -58.88
CA GLY A 28 -4.30 -27.71 -57.66
C GLY A 28 -4.32 -29.22 -57.89
N SER A 29 -3.85 -29.98 -56.91
CA SER A 29 -3.82 -31.44 -56.92
C SER A 29 -4.78 -32.06 -55.89
N ILE A 30 -5.75 -31.28 -55.39
CA ILE A 30 -6.76 -31.70 -54.41
C ILE A 30 -8.14 -31.30 -54.95
N ASP A 31 -9.10 -32.19 -54.78
CA ASP A 31 -10.49 -32.02 -55.21
C ASP A 31 -11.20 -31.00 -54.30
N GLN A 32 -11.82 -29.97 -54.90
CA GLN A 32 -12.47 -28.87 -54.18
C GLN A 32 -13.96 -28.79 -54.53
N HIS A 33 -14.82 -28.67 -53.52
CA HIS A 33 -16.26 -28.54 -53.71
C HIS A 33 -16.71 -27.13 -53.34
N MET A 34 -17.59 -26.56 -54.16
CA MET A 34 -18.01 -25.15 -54.07
C MET A 34 -19.53 -25.04 -54.13
N GLY A 35 -20.05 -24.02 -53.45
CA GLY A 35 -21.47 -23.86 -53.27
C GLY A 35 -21.84 -22.66 -52.40
N TYR A 36 -23.06 -22.65 -51.87
CA TYR A 36 -23.63 -21.50 -51.17
C TYR A 36 -24.51 -21.93 -50.00
N VAL A 37 -24.82 -20.97 -49.13
CA VAL A 37 -25.83 -21.13 -48.08
C VAL A 37 -27.02 -20.26 -48.46
N ILE A 38 -28.23 -20.79 -48.34
CA ILE A 38 -29.46 -20.02 -48.54
C ILE A 38 -30.33 -20.11 -47.28
N SER A 39 -30.92 -18.98 -46.90
CA SER A 39 -31.86 -18.88 -45.79
C SER A 39 -33.04 -17.95 -46.15
N GLY A 40 -34.19 -18.14 -45.51
CA GLY A 40 -35.42 -17.40 -45.79
C GLY A 40 -36.27 -17.98 -46.93
N THR A 41 -36.00 -19.23 -47.30
CA THR A 41 -36.66 -19.97 -48.38
C THR A 41 -37.40 -21.19 -47.83
N SER A 42 -38.19 -21.85 -48.67
CA SER A 42 -38.82 -23.13 -48.31
C SER A 42 -37.83 -24.29 -48.16
N ARG A 43 -36.54 -24.09 -48.49
CA ARG A 43 -35.48 -25.11 -48.50
C ARG A 43 -34.14 -24.51 -48.06
N ASP A 44 -34.09 -24.03 -46.82
CA ASP A 44 -32.87 -23.45 -46.23
C ASP A 44 -31.78 -24.50 -46.00
N GLY A 45 -30.52 -24.11 -46.13
CA GLY A 45 -29.40 -24.99 -45.85
C GLY A 45 -28.11 -24.64 -46.60
N ILE A 46 -27.12 -25.53 -46.44
CA ILE A 46 -25.82 -25.49 -47.13
C ILE A 46 -25.91 -26.35 -48.39
N TYR A 47 -25.51 -25.78 -49.52
CA TYR A 47 -25.58 -26.39 -50.84
C TYR A 47 -24.19 -26.40 -51.48
N LEU A 48 -23.43 -27.49 -51.33
CA LEU A 48 -22.19 -27.73 -52.09
C LEU A 48 -22.54 -28.45 -53.38
N VAL A 49 -22.54 -27.71 -54.49
CA VAL A 49 -23.29 -28.11 -55.69
C VAL A 49 -22.42 -28.38 -56.92
N VAL A 50 -21.17 -27.90 -56.92
CA VAL A 50 -20.22 -28.15 -57.99
C VAL A 50 -18.87 -28.54 -57.45
N LYS A 51 -18.14 -29.33 -58.23
CA LYS A 51 -16.71 -29.59 -57.99
C LYS A 51 -15.83 -28.69 -58.87
N ASP A 52 -14.56 -28.62 -58.55
CA ASP A 52 -13.57 -27.92 -59.37
C ASP A 52 -13.34 -28.66 -60.71
N ARG A 53 -12.91 -27.93 -61.76
CA ARG A 53 -12.85 -28.47 -63.14
C ARG A 53 -11.95 -29.68 -63.34
N ASN A 54 -10.93 -29.82 -62.50
CA ASN A 54 -9.89 -30.84 -62.65
C ASN A 54 -9.88 -31.86 -61.51
N GLY A 55 -10.77 -31.71 -60.51
CA GLY A 55 -10.88 -32.62 -59.39
C GLY A 55 -11.75 -33.86 -59.65
N GLY A 56 -11.43 -34.93 -58.94
CA GLY A 56 -12.32 -36.06 -58.70
C GLY A 56 -13.61 -35.63 -58.00
N ASP A 57 -14.58 -36.53 -57.93
CA ASP A 57 -15.76 -36.34 -57.09
C ASP A 57 -15.64 -37.26 -55.88
N ILE A 58 -14.85 -36.81 -54.90
CA ILE A 58 -14.72 -37.50 -53.63
C ILE A 58 -15.94 -37.14 -52.81
N LYS A 59 -16.79 -38.14 -52.50
CA LYS A 59 -18.02 -37.89 -51.75
C LYS A 59 -17.75 -37.17 -50.43
N TYR A 60 -18.31 -35.99 -50.29
CA TYR A 60 -18.39 -35.25 -49.02
C TYR A 60 -19.84 -35.19 -48.54
N PHE A 61 -20.04 -35.29 -47.23
CA PHE A 61 -21.38 -35.48 -46.65
C PHE A 61 -22.31 -34.27 -46.80
N LEU A 62 -21.77 -33.09 -47.14
CA LEU A 62 -22.54 -31.87 -47.41
C LEU A 62 -22.77 -31.62 -48.90
N ASP A 63 -22.35 -32.53 -49.78
CA ASP A 63 -22.54 -32.38 -51.21
C ASP A 63 -24.00 -32.59 -51.59
N THR A 64 -24.51 -31.64 -52.35
CA THR A 64 -25.87 -31.61 -52.87
C THR A 64 -25.81 -31.64 -54.40
N PRO A 65 -25.62 -32.81 -55.04
CA PRO A 65 -25.67 -32.92 -56.49
C PRO A 65 -27.06 -32.60 -57.03
N ALA A 66 -27.16 -32.36 -58.34
CA ALA A 66 -28.40 -31.94 -58.99
C ALA A 66 -29.60 -32.81 -58.56
N GLY A 67 -30.62 -32.17 -58.00
CA GLY A 67 -31.86 -32.82 -57.52
C GLY A 67 -31.86 -33.26 -56.04
N VAL A 68 -30.74 -33.20 -55.32
CA VAL A 68 -30.64 -33.57 -53.89
C VAL A 68 -30.63 -32.30 -53.04
N TRP A 69 -31.53 -32.14 -52.07
CA TRP A 69 -31.59 -30.94 -51.23
C TRP A 69 -30.68 -31.02 -50.00
N ALA A 70 -30.42 -29.88 -49.35
CA ALA A 70 -29.58 -29.83 -48.15
C ALA A 70 -30.13 -30.77 -47.06
N GLY A 71 -29.27 -31.65 -46.53
CA GLY A 71 -29.62 -32.65 -45.53
C GLY A 71 -30.25 -33.94 -46.09
N GLU A 72 -30.51 -34.03 -47.39
CA GLU A 72 -30.93 -35.29 -48.04
C GLU A 72 -29.72 -36.15 -48.40
N ASP A 73 -29.89 -37.47 -48.44
CA ASP A 73 -28.83 -38.40 -48.84
C ASP A 73 -28.59 -38.32 -50.35
N ARG A 74 -27.35 -37.99 -50.75
CA ARG A 74 -26.96 -37.91 -52.17
C ARG A 74 -26.82 -39.26 -52.87
N GLY A 75 -26.72 -40.36 -52.11
CA GLY A 75 -26.48 -41.69 -52.65
C GLY A 75 -25.21 -41.76 -53.51
N GLU A 76 -25.34 -42.25 -54.74
CA GLU A 76 -24.25 -42.39 -55.72
C GLU A 76 -24.17 -41.21 -56.73
N SER A 77 -25.02 -40.19 -56.58
CA SER A 77 -25.07 -39.06 -57.51
C SER A 77 -23.81 -38.21 -57.44
N LEU A 78 -23.26 -37.85 -58.61
CA LEU A 78 -22.00 -37.11 -58.73
C LEU A 78 -22.21 -35.59 -58.88
N LEU A 79 -21.26 -34.79 -58.38
CA LEU A 79 -21.21 -33.34 -58.57
C LEU A 79 -20.80 -32.98 -60.00
N GLY A 80 -21.54 -32.03 -60.59
CA GLY A 80 -21.23 -31.45 -61.88
C GLY A 80 -20.26 -30.27 -61.78
N LEU A 81 -19.93 -29.68 -62.93
CA LEU A 81 -19.22 -28.40 -63.01
C LEU A 81 -20.17 -27.20 -63.00
N THR A 82 -21.47 -27.45 -63.16
CA THR A 82 -22.52 -26.42 -63.13
C THR A 82 -23.74 -27.00 -62.43
N ASP A 83 -24.37 -26.20 -61.57
CA ASP A 83 -25.65 -26.51 -60.94
C ASP A 83 -26.55 -25.28 -60.97
N THR A 84 -27.85 -25.50 -61.14
CA THR A 84 -28.88 -24.46 -61.10
C THR A 84 -30.03 -24.93 -60.23
N ARG A 85 -30.43 -24.12 -59.24
CA ARG A 85 -31.55 -24.42 -58.34
C ARG A 85 -32.46 -23.23 -58.18
N THR A 86 -33.75 -23.50 -58.00
CA THR A 86 -34.76 -22.46 -57.80
C THR A 86 -35.42 -22.62 -56.43
N PHE A 87 -35.42 -21.54 -55.66
CA PHE A 87 -35.94 -21.49 -54.29
C PHE A 87 -37.15 -20.57 -54.21
N ALA A 88 -38.22 -21.06 -53.58
CA ALA A 88 -39.36 -20.21 -53.24
C ALA A 88 -39.13 -19.57 -51.85
N PRO A 89 -39.61 -18.34 -51.62
CA PRO A 89 -39.60 -17.73 -50.30
C PRO A 89 -40.26 -18.64 -49.25
N GLY A 90 -39.68 -18.71 -48.05
CA GLY A 90 -40.23 -19.46 -46.92
C GLY A 90 -41.34 -18.67 -46.23
N PHE A 91 -42.32 -19.36 -45.65
CA PHE A 91 -43.41 -18.73 -44.88
C PHE A 91 -43.17 -18.74 -43.37
N THR A 92 -42.01 -19.21 -42.92
CA THR A 92 -41.59 -19.13 -41.51
C THR A 92 -40.75 -17.88 -41.29
N THR A 93 -40.90 -17.25 -40.11
CA THR A 93 -40.22 -16.00 -39.73
C THR A 93 -38.72 -16.13 -39.97
N GLY A 94 -38.20 -15.24 -40.82
CA GLY A 94 -36.90 -15.35 -41.45
C GLY A 94 -35.70 -15.23 -40.51
N ALA A 95 -34.56 -15.64 -41.07
CA ALA A 95 -33.21 -15.47 -40.53
C ALA A 95 -33.06 -14.21 -39.65
N THR A 96 -32.67 -14.41 -38.40
CA THR A 96 -32.15 -13.31 -37.57
C THR A 96 -30.83 -12.85 -38.15
N LEU A 97 -30.69 -11.54 -38.40
CA LEU A 97 -29.38 -10.96 -38.67
C LEU A 97 -28.44 -11.31 -37.52
N LEU A 98 -27.31 -11.96 -37.81
CA LEU A 98 -26.27 -12.17 -36.80
C LEU A 98 -25.81 -10.80 -36.29
N LYS A 99 -25.63 -10.69 -34.97
CA LYS A 99 -25.05 -9.49 -34.36
C LYS A 99 -23.60 -9.30 -34.86
N ASN A 100 -23.09 -8.07 -34.75
CA ASN A 100 -21.73 -7.75 -35.15
C ASN A 100 -20.73 -8.68 -34.43
N PRO A 101 -19.64 -9.16 -35.08
CA PRO A 101 -18.59 -9.92 -34.41
C PRO A 101 -18.10 -9.34 -33.07
N LEU A 102 -18.06 -8.02 -32.93
CA LEU A 102 -17.69 -7.34 -31.68
C LEU A 102 -18.74 -7.51 -30.57
N TRP A 103 -20.01 -7.62 -30.92
CA TRP A 103 -21.08 -7.94 -29.96
C TRP A 103 -20.88 -9.35 -29.41
N TYR A 104 -20.53 -10.31 -30.26
CA TYR A 104 -20.22 -11.67 -29.81
C TYR A 104 -18.92 -11.73 -29.02
N ALA A 105 -17.89 -10.97 -29.43
CA ALA A 105 -16.65 -10.88 -28.67
C ALA A 105 -16.88 -10.29 -27.26
N ALA A 106 -17.76 -9.28 -27.15
CA ALA A 106 -18.14 -8.69 -25.87
C ALA A 106 -18.87 -9.71 -24.98
N LYS A 107 -19.91 -10.36 -25.53
CA LYS A 107 -20.70 -11.39 -24.82
C LYS A 107 -19.86 -12.58 -24.32
N TRP A 108 -19.00 -13.13 -25.18
CA TRP A 108 -18.27 -14.37 -24.89
C TRP A 108 -16.86 -14.13 -24.34
N GLY A 109 -16.34 -12.90 -24.44
CA GLY A 109 -14.97 -12.57 -24.08
C GLY A 109 -14.81 -11.57 -22.93
N GLY A 110 -15.89 -10.97 -22.41
CA GLY A 110 -15.78 -10.04 -21.29
C GLY A 110 -16.99 -9.93 -20.38
N PHE A 111 -17.76 -11.01 -20.27
CA PHE A 111 -18.80 -11.21 -19.25
C PHE A 111 -18.19 -11.47 -17.86
N GLN A 112 -18.92 -11.15 -16.79
CA GLN A 112 -18.50 -11.39 -15.42
C GLN A 112 -18.97 -12.78 -14.95
N ASP A 113 -18.06 -13.75 -14.96
CA ASP A 113 -18.33 -15.14 -14.59
C ASP A 113 -18.42 -15.30 -13.05
N GLU A 114 -19.57 -14.92 -12.47
CA GLU A 114 -19.81 -14.93 -11.01
C GLU A 114 -19.74 -16.35 -10.43
N ASN A 115 -20.16 -17.35 -11.20
CA ASN A 115 -20.25 -18.74 -10.75
C ASN A 115 -19.05 -19.62 -11.20
N LYS A 116 -18.11 -19.07 -11.97
CA LYS A 116 -16.86 -19.69 -12.46
C LYS A 116 -17.08 -20.88 -13.40
N ASN A 117 -18.19 -20.91 -14.15
CA ASN A 117 -18.51 -22.00 -15.06
C ASN A 117 -17.98 -21.78 -16.49
N GLY A 118 -17.47 -20.58 -16.80
CA GLY A 118 -16.95 -20.21 -18.12
C GLY A 118 -18.02 -20.06 -19.21
N ILE A 119 -19.29 -19.90 -18.83
CA ILE A 119 -20.45 -19.83 -19.71
C ILE A 119 -21.20 -18.52 -19.41
N PRO A 120 -21.37 -17.61 -20.38
CA PRO A 120 -22.09 -16.35 -20.16
C PRO A 120 -23.59 -16.59 -19.95
N GLU A 121 -24.03 -16.53 -18.70
CA GLU A 121 -25.44 -16.55 -18.31
C GLU A 121 -26.06 -15.15 -18.37
N ALA A 122 -27.39 -15.04 -18.49
CA ALA A 122 -28.05 -13.79 -18.86
C ALA A 122 -27.64 -12.57 -18.01
N ALA A 123 -27.54 -12.72 -16.69
CA ALA A 123 -27.15 -11.64 -15.78
C ALA A 123 -25.64 -11.35 -15.77
N GLU A 124 -24.81 -12.26 -16.29
CA GLU A 124 -23.34 -12.16 -16.26
C GLU A 124 -22.78 -11.35 -17.44
N TRP A 125 -23.50 -11.33 -18.56
CA TRP A 125 -23.10 -10.55 -19.74
C TRP A 125 -24.02 -9.36 -20.03
N ASP A 126 -25.25 -9.35 -19.53
CA ASP A 126 -26.29 -8.33 -19.78
C ASP A 126 -27.10 -8.11 -18.50
N ALA A 127 -26.44 -7.51 -17.50
CA ALA A 127 -27.01 -7.30 -16.16
C ALA A 127 -28.19 -6.31 -16.18
N ASP A 128 -28.18 -5.34 -17.10
CA ASP A 128 -29.26 -4.36 -17.27
C ASP A 128 -30.44 -4.87 -18.13
N GLY A 129 -30.26 -6.03 -18.79
CA GLY A 129 -31.29 -6.73 -19.55
C GLY A 129 -31.68 -6.01 -20.84
N ASP A 130 -30.83 -5.14 -21.37
CA ASP A 130 -31.09 -4.33 -22.56
C ASP A 130 -30.88 -5.11 -23.88
N GLY A 131 -30.34 -6.33 -23.80
CA GLY A 131 -30.06 -7.20 -24.94
C GLY A 131 -28.70 -6.96 -25.59
N ASN A 132 -27.83 -6.16 -24.97
CA ASN A 132 -26.44 -5.91 -25.35
C ASN A 132 -25.49 -6.23 -24.19
N PRO A 133 -24.28 -6.72 -24.48
CA PRO A 133 -23.33 -6.94 -23.42
C PRO A 133 -22.95 -5.66 -22.68
N ASP A 134 -22.78 -5.71 -21.36
CA ASP A 134 -22.43 -4.54 -20.53
C ASP A 134 -21.13 -3.86 -20.98
N ASN A 135 -20.23 -4.66 -21.56
CA ASN A 135 -18.93 -4.27 -22.11
C ASN A 135 -18.95 -4.00 -23.63
N TYR A 136 -20.13 -3.90 -24.23
CA TYR A 136 -20.33 -3.59 -25.64
C TYR A 136 -20.77 -2.13 -25.80
N PHE A 137 -19.90 -1.32 -26.39
CA PHE A 137 -20.10 0.13 -26.55
C PHE A 137 -20.32 0.52 -28.03
N PRO A 138 -21.50 0.28 -28.61
CA PRO A 138 -21.76 0.59 -30.01
C PRO A 138 -22.07 2.08 -30.20
N VAL A 139 -21.15 2.81 -30.84
CA VAL A 139 -21.44 4.18 -31.29
C VAL A 139 -22.08 4.14 -32.68
N THR A 140 -23.41 4.09 -32.73
CA THR A 140 -24.17 4.19 -33.98
C THR A 140 -24.64 5.62 -34.29
N ASN A 141 -24.50 6.55 -33.34
CA ASN A 141 -24.82 7.97 -33.47
C ASN A 141 -23.83 8.81 -32.65
N ALA A 142 -23.33 9.91 -33.23
CA ALA A 142 -22.37 10.83 -32.60
C ALA A 142 -22.88 11.45 -31.29
N LEU A 143 -24.20 11.56 -31.09
CA LEU A 143 -24.79 12.05 -29.82
C LEU A 143 -24.62 11.07 -28.65
N ASN A 144 -24.46 9.78 -28.93
CA ASN A 144 -24.26 8.75 -27.90
C ASN A 144 -22.77 8.55 -27.56
N LEU A 145 -21.85 9.24 -28.25
CA LEU A 145 -20.41 9.08 -28.04
C LEU A 145 -19.97 9.53 -26.64
N GLY A 146 -20.50 10.66 -26.14
CA GLY A 146 -20.19 11.17 -24.80
C GLY A 146 -20.59 10.19 -23.68
N PRO A 147 -21.88 9.82 -23.58
CA PRO A 147 -22.34 8.87 -22.57
C PRO A 147 -21.71 7.47 -22.68
N GLN A 148 -21.39 7.01 -23.89
CA GLN A 148 -20.73 5.71 -24.09
C GLN A 148 -19.24 5.74 -23.72
N LEU A 149 -18.55 6.87 -23.93
CA LEU A 149 -17.19 7.07 -23.42
C LEU A 149 -17.18 7.17 -21.89
N GLU A 150 -18.17 7.84 -21.29
CA GLU A 150 -18.34 7.89 -19.84
C GLU A 150 -18.58 6.50 -19.25
N LYS A 151 -19.55 5.72 -19.78
CA LYS A 151 -19.78 4.32 -19.37
C LYS A 151 -18.53 3.44 -19.57
N ALA A 152 -17.75 3.66 -20.64
CA ALA A 152 -16.50 2.94 -20.87
C ALA A 152 -15.39 3.33 -19.88
N PHE A 153 -15.26 4.61 -19.52
CA PHE A 153 -14.30 5.06 -18.50
C PHE A 153 -14.71 4.60 -17.11
N ASP A 154 -16.00 4.62 -16.78
CA ASP A 154 -16.53 4.07 -15.52
C ASP A 154 -16.31 2.56 -15.44
N GLU A 155 -16.53 1.81 -16.52
CA GLU A 155 -16.16 0.39 -16.60
C GLU A 155 -14.65 0.17 -16.46
N ILE A 156 -13.80 1.02 -17.06
CA ILE A 156 -12.34 0.92 -16.93
C ILE A 156 -11.90 1.24 -15.49
N LEU A 157 -12.52 2.21 -14.83
CA LEU A 157 -12.28 2.54 -13.42
C LEU A 157 -12.72 1.38 -12.51
N ALA A 158 -13.88 0.78 -12.78
CA ALA A 158 -14.37 -0.40 -12.07
C ALA A 158 -13.50 -1.65 -12.31
N ARG A 159 -13.02 -1.87 -13.55
CA ARG A 159 -12.11 -2.97 -13.91
C ARG A 159 -10.67 -2.73 -13.45
N GLY A 160 -10.24 -1.47 -13.31
CA GLY A 160 -8.99 -1.09 -12.67
C GLY A 160 -8.90 -1.51 -11.20
N GLY A 161 -10.04 -1.80 -10.57
CA GLY A 161 -10.15 -2.43 -9.25
C GLY A 161 -10.47 -3.93 -9.26
N SER A 162 -10.79 -4.52 -10.42
CA SER A 162 -11.20 -5.94 -10.53
C SER A 162 -10.05 -6.82 -11.02
N SER A 163 -9.05 -6.95 -10.16
CA SER A 163 -8.27 -8.19 -10.07
C SER A 163 -8.68 -8.83 -8.75
N ALA A 164 -9.27 -10.03 -8.81
CA ALA A 164 -9.82 -10.78 -7.68
C ALA A 164 -9.15 -10.40 -6.35
N SER A 165 -9.90 -9.76 -5.43
CA SER A 165 -9.45 -9.23 -4.12
C SER A 165 -8.12 -9.86 -3.70
N VAL A 166 -7.01 -9.20 -4.05
CA VAL A 166 -5.68 -9.65 -3.64
C VAL A 166 -5.56 -9.16 -2.21
N THR A 167 -5.88 -10.03 -1.26
CA THR A 167 -5.55 -9.75 0.13
C THR A 167 -4.02 -9.75 0.27
N VAL A 168 -3.43 -8.55 0.36
CA VAL A 168 -1.99 -8.39 0.53
C VAL A 168 -1.66 -8.43 2.03
N ASN A 169 -0.58 -9.12 2.41
CA ASN A 169 -0.09 -9.14 3.78
C ASN A 169 0.70 -7.84 4.05
N ALA A 170 0.20 -7.02 4.98
CA ALA A 170 0.79 -5.74 5.33
C ALA A 170 1.78 -5.84 6.52
N GLY A 171 1.75 -6.92 7.30
CA GLY A 171 2.67 -7.15 8.42
C GLY A 171 2.26 -8.33 9.31
N GLU A 172 3.26 -9.00 9.91
CA GLU A 172 3.05 -10.10 10.86
C GLU A 172 3.83 -9.88 12.16
N LEU A 173 3.18 -10.15 13.29
CA LEU A 173 3.80 -10.06 14.61
C LEU A 173 3.43 -11.28 15.45
N THR A 174 4.44 -11.98 15.97
CA THR A 174 4.24 -13.14 16.88
C THR A 174 4.54 -12.73 18.31
N THR A 175 3.56 -12.85 19.21
CA THR A 175 3.74 -12.63 20.65
C THR A 175 3.09 -13.76 21.44
N GLY A 176 3.88 -14.42 22.30
CA GLY A 176 3.42 -15.61 23.03
C GLY A 176 2.89 -16.70 22.10
N SER A 177 1.59 -16.96 22.16
CA SER A 177 0.90 -17.96 21.34
C SER A 177 0.01 -17.38 20.24
N LEU A 178 0.09 -16.06 19.95
CA LEU A 178 -0.69 -15.41 18.90
C LEU A 178 0.21 -14.80 17.84
N LEU A 179 -0.23 -14.91 16.59
CA LEU A 179 0.27 -14.18 15.44
C LEU A 179 -0.81 -13.17 15.00
N PHE A 180 -0.45 -11.90 14.94
CA PHE A 180 -1.31 -10.84 14.41
C PHE A 180 -0.93 -10.56 12.96
N ARG A 181 -1.93 -10.40 12.10
CA ARG A 181 -1.73 -10.15 10.67
C ARG A 181 -2.67 -9.08 10.15
N ALA A 182 -2.10 -8.02 9.58
CA ALA A 182 -2.82 -6.99 8.87
C ALA A 182 -3.00 -7.36 7.39
N LEU A 183 -4.19 -7.10 6.87
CA LEU A 183 -4.63 -7.44 5.53
C LEU A 183 -5.50 -6.29 5.00
N PHE A 184 -5.55 -6.10 3.67
CA PHE A 184 -6.47 -5.16 3.06
C PHE A 184 -7.08 -5.70 1.77
N ASP A 185 -8.26 -5.18 1.43
CA ASP A 185 -8.95 -5.41 0.16
C ASP A 185 -8.84 -4.17 -0.74
N ALA A 186 -8.13 -4.29 -1.85
CA ALA A 186 -7.90 -3.19 -2.79
C ALA A 186 -9.14 -2.82 -3.64
N ALA A 187 -10.19 -3.66 -3.68
CA ALA A 187 -11.40 -3.35 -4.42
C ALA A 187 -12.28 -2.34 -3.67
N ASN A 188 -12.34 -2.46 -2.34
CA ASN A 188 -13.19 -1.63 -1.48
C ASN A 188 -12.41 -0.75 -0.51
N TRP A 189 -11.08 -0.86 -0.49
CA TRP A 189 -10.18 -0.14 0.43
C TRP A 189 -10.56 -0.35 1.90
N THR A 190 -10.83 -1.61 2.24
CA THR A 190 -11.14 -2.03 3.62
C THR A 190 -9.97 -2.79 4.22
N GLY A 191 -9.80 -2.67 5.54
CA GLY A 191 -8.76 -3.36 6.29
C GLY A 191 -9.29 -4.50 7.14
N GLN A 192 -8.40 -5.43 7.47
CA GLN A 192 -8.61 -6.49 8.45
C GLN A 192 -7.36 -6.63 9.31
N LEU A 193 -7.53 -6.90 10.60
CA LEU A 193 -6.45 -7.26 11.51
C LEU A 193 -6.87 -8.50 12.27
N LYS A 194 -6.23 -9.62 11.97
CA LYS A 194 -6.62 -10.94 12.48
C LYS A 194 -5.60 -11.49 13.45
N ALA A 195 -6.07 -12.15 14.50
CA ALA A 195 -5.23 -12.92 15.42
C ALA A 195 -5.36 -14.41 15.19
N PHE A 196 -4.24 -15.10 15.02
CA PHE A 196 -4.15 -16.54 14.79
C PHE A 196 -3.40 -17.19 15.94
N PRO A 197 -3.92 -18.24 16.58
CA PRO A 197 -3.15 -19.04 17.51
C PRO A 197 -2.01 -19.78 16.81
N VAL A 198 -0.84 -19.76 17.41
CA VAL A 198 0.35 -20.48 16.94
C VAL A 198 0.44 -21.81 17.69
N LYS A 199 0.43 -22.92 16.95
CA LYS A 199 0.58 -24.28 17.50
C LYS A 199 2.01 -24.54 17.93
N ALA A 200 2.19 -25.57 18.75
CA ALA A 200 3.51 -26.02 19.20
C ALA A 200 4.45 -26.45 18.05
N ASP A 201 3.90 -26.83 16.89
CA ASP A 201 4.67 -27.17 15.69
C ASP A 201 4.97 -25.95 14.78
N GLY A 202 4.58 -24.74 15.20
CA GLY A 202 4.76 -23.49 14.47
C GLY A 202 3.71 -23.21 13.39
N SER A 203 2.74 -24.10 13.18
CA SER A 203 1.63 -23.84 12.26
C SER A 203 0.52 -22.98 12.90
N LEU A 204 -0.27 -22.30 12.07
CA LEU A 204 -1.34 -21.42 12.52
C LEU A 204 -2.69 -22.16 12.60
N ASP A 205 -3.47 -21.87 13.64
CA ASP A 205 -4.90 -22.21 13.71
C ASP A 205 -5.77 -21.17 12.98
N ALA A 206 -7.09 -21.38 12.98
CA ALA A 206 -8.03 -20.38 12.47
C ALA A 206 -7.96 -19.08 13.28
N ALA A 207 -8.28 -17.96 12.64
CA ALA A 207 -8.34 -16.67 13.33
C ALA A 207 -9.36 -16.72 14.47
N ILE A 208 -8.98 -16.23 15.66
CA ILE A 208 -9.86 -16.17 16.84
C ILE A 208 -10.66 -14.86 16.89
N TRP A 209 -10.20 -13.82 16.22
CA TRP A 209 -10.93 -12.58 16.00
C TRP A 209 -10.36 -11.81 14.80
N ASP A 210 -11.18 -10.90 14.27
CA ASP A 210 -10.82 -9.86 13.30
C ASP A 210 -11.23 -8.50 13.89
N ALA A 211 -10.31 -7.54 13.93
CA ALA A 211 -10.60 -6.20 14.44
C ALA A 211 -11.67 -5.48 13.61
N ALA A 212 -11.75 -5.70 12.29
CA ALA A 212 -12.77 -5.10 11.44
C ALA A 212 -14.19 -5.51 11.90
N ASP A 213 -14.41 -6.82 12.09
CA ASP A 213 -15.67 -7.37 12.57
C ASP A 213 -16.01 -6.86 13.98
N LYS A 214 -15.01 -6.71 14.85
CA LYS A 214 -15.19 -6.21 16.22
C LYS A 214 -15.57 -4.74 16.24
N ILE A 215 -14.87 -3.90 15.47
CA ILE A 215 -15.15 -2.46 15.34
C ILE A 215 -16.56 -2.24 14.79
N ASP A 216 -16.94 -2.96 13.73
CA ASP A 216 -18.29 -2.89 13.16
C ASP A 216 -19.36 -3.28 14.19
N ALA A 217 -19.17 -4.39 14.91
CA ALA A 217 -20.11 -4.83 15.94
C ALA A 217 -20.22 -3.82 17.10
N GLN A 218 -19.12 -3.17 17.47
CA GLN A 218 -19.07 -2.17 18.54
C GLN A 218 -19.76 -0.87 18.15
N PHE A 219 -19.51 -0.35 16.93
CA PHE A 219 -19.75 1.07 16.64
C PHE A 219 -20.63 1.38 15.43
N ARG A 220 -20.93 0.40 14.56
CA ARG A 220 -21.86 0.63 13.45
C ARG A 220 -23.22 1.05 14.00
N ASP A 221 -23.69 2.21 13.54
CA ASP A 221 -24.90 2.91 13.99
C ASP A 221 -24.93 3.25 15.49
N LYS A 222 -23.75 3.32 16.12
CA LYS A 222 -23.57 3.67 17.54
C LYS A 222 -22.46 4.72 17.74
N PRO A 223 -22.49 5.85 16.99
CA PRO A 223 -21.38 6.81 16.94
C PRO A 223 -21.03 7.45 18.30
N ALA A 224 -21.99 7.55 19.22
CA ALA A 224 -21.77 8.11 20.56
C ALA A 224 -21.00 7.18 21.52
N SER A 225 -20.85 5.89 21.19
CA SER A 225 -20.19 4.90 22.04
C SER A 225 -18.70 4.70 21.74
N ARG A 226 -18.22 5.23 20.60
CA ARG A 226 -16.84 5.10 20.14
C ARG A 226 -15.96 6.16 20.83
N ASN A 227 -14.83 5.78 21.41
CA ASN A 227 -13.87 6.74 21.96
C ASN A 227 -12.94 7.21 20.85
N VAL A 228 -13.21 8.40 20.29
CA VAL A 228 -12.37 8.98 19.23
C VAL A 228 -11.85 10.33 19.70
N ILE A 229 -10.53 10.48 19.69
CA ILE A 229 -9.85 11.70 20.10
C ILE A 229 -9.10 12.33 18.92
N THR A 230 -8.81 13.61 19.03
CA THR A 230 -7.97 14.37 18.11
C THR A 230 -7.18 15.40 18.91
N GLN A 231 -6.42 16.24 18.22
CA GLN A 231 -5.59 17.27 18.81
C GLN A 231 -5.98 18.63 18.23
N ARG A 232 -6.01 19.67 19.07
CA ARG A 232 -6.20 21.04 18.59
C ARG A 232 -4.95 21.57 17.90
N LEU A 233 -5.13 22.38 16.87
CA LEU A 233 -4.05 23.08 16.15
C LEU A 233 -3.52 24.29 16.92
N ASP A 234 -4.35 24.94 17.74
CA ASP A 234 -3.99 26.22 18.38
C ASP A 234 -3.13 26.09 19.64
N ASN A 235 -3.18 24.95 20.32
CA ASN A 235 -2.47 24.72 21.58
C ASN A 235 -2.04 23.27 21.80
N GLU A 236 -2.14 22.42 20.76
CA GLU A 236 -1.73 21.00 20.78
C GLU A 236 -2.42 20.11 21.82
N LYS A 237 -3.46 20.60 22.50
CA LYS A 237 -4.16 19.82 23.51
C LYS A 237 -5.07 18.77 22.86
N GLY A 238 -5.03 17.56 23.39
CA GLY A 238 -5.99 16.51 23.02
C GLY A 238 -7.42 16.83 23.43
N VAL A 239 -8.36 16.54 22.54
CA VAL A 239 -9.81 16.74 22.70
C VAL A 239 -10.58 15.59 22.05
N SER A 240 -11.89 15.47 22.33
CA SER A 240 -12.74 14.52 21.60
C SER A 240 -12.83 14.89 20.12
N PHE A 241 -12.81 13.91 19.22
CA PHE A 241 -13.16 14.09 17.82
C PHE A 241 -14.68 14.23 17.69
N ALA A 242 -15.14 15.47 17.86
CA ALA A 242 -16.56 15.83 17.88
C ALA A 242 -16.78 17.13 17.11
N TRP A 243 -17.96 17.32 16.54
CA TRP A 243 -18.32 18.62 15.98
C TRP A 243 -18.51 19.64 17.13
N PRO A 244 -17.89 20.82 17.10
CA PRO A 244 -18.04 21.81 18.17
C PRO A 244 -19.49 22.25 18.35
N SER A 245 -19.87 22.57 19.58
CA SER A 245 -21.20 23.11 19.89
C SER A 245 -21.45 24.47 19.21
N ASP A 246 -20.41 25.30 19.10
CA ASP A 246 -20.36 26.50 18.27
C ASP A 246 -19.06 26.51 17.43
N PRO A 247 -19.11 26.10 16.15
CA PRO A 247 -17.93 26.06 15.28
C PRO A 247 -17.24 27.41 15.06
N ALA A 248 -17.93 28.54 15.27
CA ALA A 248 -17.35 29.87 15.16
C ALA A 248 -16.60 30.28 16.43
N SER A 249 -16.94 29.70 17.59
CA SER A 249 -16.25 29.93 18.86
C SER A 249 -16.20 28.67 19.73
N PRO A 250 -15.41 27.64 19.33
CA PRO A 250 -15.36 26.38 20.06
C PRO A 250 -14.81 26.53 21.47
N LEU A 251 -15.27 25.68 22.39
CA LEU A 251 -14.72 25.57 23.73
C LEU A 251 -13.29 25.00 23.69
N THR A 252 -12.51 25.24 24.74
CA THR A 252 -11.12 24.73 24.89
C THR A 252 -11.02 23.20 25.00
N THR A 253 -12.15 22.51 25.13
CA THR A 253 -12.28 21.04 25.21
C THR A 253 -12.86 20.43 23.94
N GLU A 254 -13.17 21.24 22.92
CA GLU A 254 -13.68 20.81 21.62
C GLU A 254 -12.57 20.96 20.56
N PRO A 255 -12.72 20.42 19.34
CA PRO A 255 -11.87 20.81 18.22
C PRO A 255 -11.96 22.32 17.94
N ASP A 256 -10.85 22.92 17.54
CA ASP A 256 -10.82 24.35 17.23
C ASP A 256 -11.52 24.70 15.90
N ALA A 257 -11.71 26.00 15.68
CA ALA A 257 -12.45 26.50 14.51
C ALA A 257 -11.74 26.19 13.19
N ALA A 258 -10.41 26.06 13.18
CA ALA A 258 -9.65 25.74 11.97
C ALA A 258 -9.88 24.28 11.56
N LEU A 259 -9.87 23.36 12.52
CA LEU A 259 -10.23 21.96 12.28
C LEU A 259 -11.68 21.81 11.80
N ALA A 260 -12.62 22.49 12.44
CA ALA A 260 -14.02 22.46 12.02
C ALA A 260 -14.21 23.00 10.59
N ALA A 261 -13.50 24.08 10.22
CA ALA A 261 -13.53 24.64 8.88
C ALA A 261 -13.01 23.66 7.82
N LYS A 262 -11.92 22.93 8.11
CA LYS A 262 -11.32 21.95 7.18
C LYS A 262 -12.34 20.87 6.77
N LEU A 263 -13.11 20.34 7.72
CA LEU A 263 -14.12 19.30 7.48
C LEU A 263 -15.29 19.73 6.58
N VAL A 264 -15.57 21.03 6.49
CA VAL A 264 -16.69 21.56 5.71
C VAL A 264 -16.23 22.39 4.51
N THR A 265 -14.97 22.23 4.11
CA THR A 265 -14.40 22.95 2.97
C THR A 265 -15.19 22.64 1.70
N GLY A 266 -15.73 23.69 1.06
CA GLY A 266 -16.57 23.58 -0.13
C GLY A 266 -18.08 23.51 0.16
N VAL A 267 -18.50 23.44 1.42
CA VAL A 267 -19.93 23.43 1.81
C VAL A 267 -20.42 24.86 2.00
N THR A 268 -21.23 25.35 1.06
CA THR A 268 -21.67 26.77 1.02
C THR A 268 -22.96 27.05 1.80
N SER A 269 -23.72 26.02 2.19
CA SER A 269 -24.93 26.15 2.99
C SER A 269 -25.13 24.92 3.87
N GLY A 270 -25.67 25.09 5.08
CA GLY A 270 -25.92 23.98 6.01
C GLY A 270 -24.65 23.33 6.58
N SER A 271 -23.52 24.04 6.59
CA SER A 271 -22.22 23.51 7.02
C SER A 271 -22.22 22.92 8.43
N ASP A 272 -22.94 23.53 9.37
CA ASP A 272 -23.07 23.01 10.74
C ASP A 272 -23.75 21.63 10.78
N ALA A 273 -24.85 21.45 10.04
CA ALA A 273 -25.55 20.17 9.98
C ALA A 273 -24.74 19.11 9.22
N TYR A 274 -24.08 19.51 8.12
CA TYR A 274 -23.17 18.65 7.37
C TYR A 274 -21.98 18.20 8.23
N GLY A 275 -21.33 19.11 8.95
CA GLY A 275 -20.19 18.81 9.82
C GLY A 275 -20.55 17.84 10.95
N LYS A 276 -21.72 18.01 11.57
CA LYS A 276 -22.27 17.06 12.55
C LYS A 276 -22.46 15.67 11.94
N ALA A 277 -23.09 15.60 10.77
CA ALA A 277 -23.31 14.34 10.06
C ALA A 277 -21.99 13.67 9.64
N LEU A 278 -21.02 14.45 9.16
CA LEU A 278 -19.72 13.94 8.72
C LEU A 278 -18.90 13.37 9.89
N VAL A 279 -18.89 14.06 11.03
CA VAL A 279 -18.24 13.53 12.25
C VAL A 279 -18.96 12.27 12.73
N ALA A 280 -20.30 12.24 12.72
CA ALA A 280 -21.07 11.04 13.06
C ALA A 280 -20.74 9.86 12.13
N TYR A 281 -20.60 10.12 10.82
CA TYR A 281 -20.19 9.14 9.81
C TYR A 281 -18.85 8.51 10.17
N PHE A 282 -17.80 9.29 10.45
CA PHE A 282 -16.50 8.77 10.87
C PHE A 282 -16.55 7.99 12.20
N ARG A 283 -17.49 8.34 13.08
CA ARG A 283 -17.72 7.63 14.34
C ARG A 283 -18.54 6.35 14.20
N GLY A 284 -19.11 6.08 13.02
CA GLY A 284 -19.77 4.82 12.68
C GLY A 284 -21.25 4.95 12.29
N ASP A 285 -21.79 6.16 12.17
CA ASP A 285 -23.16 6.37 11.69
C ASP A 285 -23.28 6.07 10.20
N THR A 286 -24.25 5.24 9.81
CA THR A 286 -24.50 4.93 8.40
C THR A 286 -25.69 5.70 7.83
N SER A 287 -26.45 6.48 8.61
CA SER A 287 -27.75 7.04 8.19
C SER A 287 -27.69 7.95 6.96
N GLU A 288 -26.54 8.57 6.72
CA GLU A 288 -26.31 9.48 5.59
C GLU A 288 -25.56 8.82 4.42
N GLU A 289 -25.26 7.51 4.50
CA GLU A 289 -24.67 6.75 3.40
C GLU A 289 -25.66 6.63 2.23
N SER A 290 -25.16 6.65 0.99
CA SER A 290 -25.96 6.74 -0.24
C SER A 290 -26.96 5.58 -0.44
N GLY A 291 -26.72 4.43 0.20
CA GLY A 291 -27.63 3.29 0.21
C GLY A 291 -28.82 3.43 1.18
N GLN A 292 -28.82 4.43 2.07
CA GLN A 292 -29.86 4.60 3.08
C GLN A 292 -31.04 5.44 2.61
N ASN A 293 -32.24 4.99 2.97
CA ASN A 293 -33.46 5.71 2.66
C ASN A 293 -33.57 7.00 3.50
N GLY A 294 -33.66 8.14 2.83
CA GLY A 294 -33.75 9.45 3.48
C GLY A 294 -32.40 10.11 3.76
N ALA A 295 -31.29 9.52 3.30
CA ALA A 295 -29.98 10.17 3.33
C ALA A 295 -30.02 11.52 2.59
N THR A 296 -29.59 12.57 3.29
CA THR A 296 -29.56 13.95 2.76
C THR A 296 -28.22 14.25 2.10
N TYR A 297 -27.13 13.79 2.70
CA TYR A 297 -25.77 14.14 2.26
C TYR A 297 -25.14 13.10 1.33
N LEU A 298 -25.73 11.91 1.21
CA LEU A 298 -25.31 10.84 0.31
C LEU A 298 -23.81 10.53 0.44
N PHE A 299 -23.35 10.31 1.67
CA PHE A 299 -21.99 9.87 1.92
C PHE A 299 -21.70 8.51 1.28
N ARG A 300 -20.42 8.23 1.06
CA ARG A 300 -19.95 6.95 0.54
C ARG A 300 -20.44 5.79 1.42
N GLU A 301 -20.99 4.77 0.80
CA GLU A 301 -21.36 3.53 1.49
C GLU A 301 -20.11 2.75 1.90
N ARG A 302 -20.08 2.25 3.15
CA ARG A 302 -18.91 1.53 3.69
C ARG A 302 -19.21 0.08 4.01
N ALA A 303 -18.48 -0.80 3.33
CA ALA A 303 -18.47 -2.23 3.63
C ALA A 303 -17.90 -2.55 5.03
N SER A 304 -16.97 -1.74 5.54
CA SER A 304 -16.35 -1.85 6.87
C SER A 304 -16.09 -0.44 7.41
N LEU A 305 -16.21 -0.25 8.73
CA LEU A 305 -15.77 0.98 9.37
C LEU A 305 -14.24 1.13 9.38
N LEU A 306 -13.52 0.00 9.38
CA LEU A 306 -12.06 -0.02 9.36
C LEU A 306 -11.53 0.08 7.92
N GLY A 307 -10.74 1.13 7.67
CA GLY A 307 -10.05 1.36 6.40
C GLY A 307 -8.86 0.41 6.18
N ASP A 308 -8.31 0.39 4.97
CA ASP A 308 -7.16 -0.43 4.62
C ASP A 308 -5.91 -0.11 5.45
N ILE A 309 -5.16 -1.16 5.81
CA ILE A 309 -3.88 -1.10 6.51
C ILE A 309 -2.81 -1.52 5.51
N VAL A 310 -2.03 -0.57 4.99
CA VAL A 310 -1.09 -0.83 3.87
C VAL A 310 0.36 -0.89 4.34
N HIS A 311 0.88 0.20 4.91
CA HIS A 311 2.27 0.26 5.38
C HIS A 311 2.41 0.35 6.90
N SER A 312 1.29 0.51 7.62
CA SER A 312 1.29 0.55 9.09
C SER A 312 1.37 -0.87 9.67
N ASP A 313 2.52 -1.22 10.23
CA ASP A 313 2.68 -2.51 10.90
C ASP A 313 2.01 -2.45 12.29
N PRO A 314 1.18 -3.45 12.65
CA PRO A 314 0.59 -3.49 13.99
C PRO A 314 1.65 -3.57 15.09
N LEU A 315 1.63 -2.60 16.00
CA LEU A 315 2.54 -2.53 17.14
C LEU A 315 1.88 -3.12 18.39
N PHE A 316 2.44 -4.21 18.93
CA PHE A 316 2.00 -4.77 20.21
C PHE A 316 2.67 -4.08 21.39
N VAL A 317 1.86 -3.70 22.39
CA VAL A 317 2.32 -3.19 23.67
C VAL A 317 1.59 -3.94 24.78
N GLY A 318 2.35 -4.78 25.51
CA GLY A 318 1.90 -5.49 26.70
C GLY A 318 2.49 -4.89 27.97
N ALA A 319 2.73 -5.72 28.99
CA ALA A 319 3.47 -5.30 30.18
C ALA A 319 4.82 -4.63 29.79
N PRO A 320 5.27 -3.58 30.50
CA PRO A 320 6.53 -2.92 30.18
C PRO A 320 7.71 -3.90 30.20
N ALA A 321 8.45 -3.97 29.10
CA ALA A 321 9.44 -5.01 28.84
C ALA A 321 10.89 -4.48 28.72
N PHE A 322 11.12 -3.17 28.90
CA PHE A 322 12.47 -2.63 28.89
C PHE A 322 13.24 -3.04 30.16
N PHE A 323 14.56 -2.89 30.12
CA PHE A 323 15.46 -3.26 31.21
C PHE A 323 16.20 -2.03 31.74
N TYR A 324 15.47 -0.93 31.95
CA TYR A 324 16.07 0.28 32.48
C TYR A 324 16.47 0.12 33.96
N PRO A 325 17.61 0.68 34.38
CA PRO A 325 18.04 0.60 35.76
C PRO A 325 17.18 1.50 36.65
N ASP A 326 17.07 1.13 37.93
CA ASP A 326 16.47 2.01 38.96
C ASP A 326 17.44 3.12 39.42
N VAL A 327 18.73 2.99 39.10
CA VAL A 327 19.77 3.95 39.48
C VAL A 327 20.45 4.46 38.22
N TRP A 328 20.30 5.76 37.99
CA TRP A 328 20.89 6.47 36.85
C TRP A 328 22.18 7.20 37.25
N PRO A 329 22.93 7.80 36.31
CA PRO A 329 24.07 8.65 36.66
C PRO A 329 23.70 9.76 37.66
N ALA A 330 24.65 10.15 38.51
CA ALA A 330 24.42 11.14 39.56
C ALA A 330 23.89 12.47 38.97
N GLY A 331 22.84 13.03 39.58
CA GLY A 331 22.19 14.25 39.12
C GLY A 331 21.09 14.05 38.06
N SER A 332 20.87 12.83 37.60
CA SER A 332 19.78 12.50 36.65
C SER A 332 18.38 12.73 37.25
N PRO A 333 17.39 13.19 36.47
CA PRO A 333 16.01 13.39 36.93
C PRO A 333 15.37 12.16 37.57
N GLU A 334 15.71 10.98 37.06
CA GLU A 334 15.22 9.67 37.53
C GLU A 334 15.67 9.35 38.97
N ASN A 335 16.74 9.98 39.45
CA ASN A 335 17.26 9.80 40.81
C ASN A 335 16.73 10.84 41.82
N GLN A 336 15.85 11.76 41.40
CA GLN A 336 15.33 12.78 42.30
C GLN A 336 14.49 12.17 43.43
N SER A 337 14.36 12.89 44.55
CA SER A 337 13.43 12.47 45.59
C SER A 337 12.01 12.39 45.04
N ASP A 338 11.29 11.34 45.44
CA ASP A 338 9.92 11.02 45.02
C ASP A 338 9.77 10.68 43.53
N ALA A 339 10.88 10.49 42.79
CA ALA A 339 10.83 9.93 41.44
C ALA A 339 10.43 8.46 41.48
N GLU A 340 9.57 8.07 40.54
CA GLU A 340 9.20 6.67 40.35
C GLU A 340 10.39 5.89 39.80
N THR A 341 10.78 4.80 40.46
CA THR A 341 11.78 3.88 39.91
C THR A 341 11.16 3.08 38.78
N TYR A 342 11.97 2.65 37.81
CA TYR A 342 11.45 1.90 36.68
C TYR A 342 10.82 0.57 37.12
N SER A 343 11.42 -0.12 38.10
CA SER A 343 10.84 -1.34 38.67
C SER A 343 9.47 -1.13 39.33
N ALA A 344 9.23 0.06 39.92
CA ALA A 344 7.93 0.40 40.49
C ALA A 344 6.89 0.66 39.40
N TYR A 345 7.28 1.37 38.33
CA TYR A 345 6.44 1.54 37.14
C TYR A 345 6.04 0.20 36.53
N GLN A 346 7.01 -0.69 36.29
CA GLN A 346 6.74 -2.03 35.78
C GLN A 346 5.74 -2.77 36.67
N ALA A 347 5.90 -2.71 37.99
CA ALA A 347 4.99 -3.37 38.92
C ALA A 347 3.57 -2.78 38.90
N ALA A 348 3.43 -1.47 38.68
CA ALA A 348 2.14 -0.77 38.67
C ALA A 348 1.30 -1.08 37.43
N VAL A 349 1.93 -1.15 36.24
CA VAL A 349 1.22 -1.34 34.96
C VAL A 349 1.44 -2.71 34.30
N LYS A 350 2.07 -3.67 34.99
CA LYS A 350 2.29 -5.04 34.46
C LYS A 350 1.01 -5.75 33.99
N ASP A 351 -0.13 -5.41 34.60
CA ASP A 351 -1.43 -6.06 34.35
C ASP A 351 -2.29 -5.23 33.38
N ARG A 352 -1.74 -4.18 32.75
CA ARG A 352 -2.45 -3.42 31.72
C ARG A 352 -2.86 -4.33 30.57
N THR A 353 -4.05 -4.10 30.03
CA THR A 353 -4.54 -4.82 28.85
C THR A 353 -3.51 -4.70 27.73
N PRO A 354 -3.03 -5.83 27.16
CA PRO A 354 -2.17 -5.79 25.99
C PRO A 354 -2.92 -5.18 24.82
N MET A 355 -2.30 -4.25 24.10
CA MET A 355 -2.90 -3.50 23.00
C MET A 355 -2.12 -3.67 21.70
N LEU A 356 -2.82 -3.57 20.57
CA LEU A 356 -2.24 -3.38 19.25
C LEU A 356 -2.56 -1.97 18.77
N TYR A 357 -1.55 -1.26 18.26
CA TYR A 357 -1.68 0.07 17.68
C TYR A 357 -1.32 0.02 16.20
N PHE A 358 -2.16 0.59 15.35
CA PHE A 358 -1.92 0.61 13.90
C PHE A 358 -2.69 1.76 13.26
N GLY A 359 -2.12 2.35 12.21
CA GLY A 359 -2.78 3.30 11.35
C GLY A 359 -3.64 2.61 10.30
N ALA A 360 -4.78 3.21 9.97
CA ALA A 360 -5.59 2.83 8.83
C ALA A 360 -5.98 4.03 7.96
N ASN A 361 -6.28 3.76 6.70
CA ASN A 361 -6.64 4.78 5.71
C ASN A 361 -8.11 5.23 5.79
N ASP A 362 -8.81 4.92 6.89
CA ASP A 362 -10.05 5.58 7.32
C ASP A 362 -9.78 6.89 8.09
N GLY A 363 -8.50 7.26 8.25
CA GLY A 363 -8.08 8.52 8.87
C GLY A 363 -7.63 8.41 10.32
N MET A 364 -7.57 7.19 10.88
CA MET A 364 -7.36 6.96 12.31
C MET A 364 -6.15 6.07 12.61
N LEU A 365 -5.50 6.37 13.73
CA LEU A 365 -4.73 5.38 14.49
C LEU A 365 -5.68 4.65 15.42
N HIS A 366 -5.72 3.32 15.36
CA HIS A 366 -6.57 2.47 16.19
C HIS A 366 -5.75 1.82 17.30
N ALA A 367 -6.34 1.73 18.49
CA ALA A 367 -5.85 0.92 19.60
C ALA A 367 -6.86 -0.19 19.91
N VAL A 368 -6.51 -1.44 19.63
CA VAL A 368 -7.37 -2.61 19.85
C VAL A 368 -6.79 -3.56 20.90
N ALA A 369 -7.64 -4.21 21.68
CA ALA A 369 -7.19 -5.19 22.67
C ALA A 369 -6.56 -6.43 22.00
N ALA A 370 -5.36 -6.80 22.41
CA ALA A 370 -4.55 -7.87 21.85
C ALA A 370 -4.68 -9.19 22.65
N THR A 371 -5.85 -9.43 23.24
CA THR A 371 -6.13 -10.60 24.09
C THR A 371 -6.67 -11.78 23.28
N ALA A 372 -6.55 -12.99 23.83
CA ALA A 372 -7.09 -14.22 23.21
C ALA A 372 -8.56 -14.49 23.58
N ASP A 373 -9.13 -13.72 24.49
CA ASP A 373 -10.49 -13.89 24.99
C ASP A 373 -11.51 -13.09 24.15
N ALA A 374 -12.75 -12.98 24.65
CA ALA A 374 -13.83 -12.31 23.93
C ALA A 374 -13.58 -10.81 23.68
N THR A 375 -12.72 -10.16 24.48
CA THR A 375 -12.37 -8.74 24.29
C THR A 375 -11.32 -8.53 23.22
N GLY A 376 -10.65 -9.59 22.76
CA GLY A 376 -9.67 -9.53 21.68
C GLY A 376 -10.24 -8.89 20.40
N GLY A 377 -9.45 -8.02 19.79
CA GLY A 377 -9.80 -7.24 18.61
C GLY A 377 -10.73 -6.05 18.85
N GLN A 378 -11.25 -5.86 20.07
CA GLN A 378 -12.10 -4.70 20.36
C GLN A 378 -11.30 -3.41 20.38
N GLU A 379 -11.75 -2.40 19.65
CA GLU A 379 -11.16 -1.06 19.70
C GLU A 379 -11.52 -0.37 21.02
N ARG A 380 -10.50 0.18 21.67
CA ARG A 380 -10.58 0.87 22.97
C ARG A 380 -10.42 2.39 22.82
N LEU A 381 -9.68 2.83 21.81
CA LEU A 381 -9.42 4.23 21.47
C LEU A 381 -9.08 4.34 19.99
N ALA A 382 -9.51 5.43 19.35
CA ALA A 382 -9.01 5.87 18.05
C ALA A 382 -8.51 7.32 18.13
N PHE A 383 -7.45 7.66 17.40
CA PHE A 383 -6.91 9.00 17.29
C PHE A 383 -6.93 9.48 15.83
N VAL A 384 -7.49 10.66 15.57
CA VAL A 384 -7.49 11.32 14.26
C VAL A 384 -6.42 12.42 14.28
N PRO A 385 -5.29 12.24 13.57
CA PRO A 385 -4.25 13.27 13.50
C PRO A 385 -4.73 14.56 12.81
N PRO A 386 -4.39 15.76 13.30
CA PRO A 386 -4.85 17.01 12.68
C PRO A 386 -4.46 17.17 11.21
N THR A 387 -3.31 16.61 10.82
CA THR A 387 -2.76 16.68 9.45
C THR A 387 -3.66 16.01 8.41
N VAL A 388 -4.55 15.09 8.80
CA VAL A 388 -5.47 14.46 7.84
C VAL A 388 -6.74 15.26 7.58
N PHE A 389 -7.06 16.29 8.39
CA PHE A 389 -8.35 16.98 8.34
C PHE A 389 -8.64 17.67 7.00
N ASP A 390 -7.61 18.12 6.28
CA ASP A 390 -7.77 18.79 4.99
C ASP A 390 -8.39 17.88 3.93
N ARG A 391 -8.17 16.57 4.06
CA ARG A 391 -8.60 15.54 3.10
C ARG A 391 -9.59 14.56 3.72
N LEU A 392 -9.82 14.61 5.03
CA LEU A 392 -10.65 13.65 5.76
C LEU A 392 -12.06 13.56 5.16
N GLN A 393 -12.68 14.69 4.81
CA GLN A 393 -14.01 14.71 4.17
C GLN A 393 -14.08 13.93 2.84
N ASP A 394 -12.96 13.72 2.14
CA ASP A 394 -12.94 12.97 0.88
C ASP A 394 -13.35 11.51 1.09
N LEU A 395 -13.07 10.93 2.27
CA LEU A 395 -13.47 9.56 2.62
C LEU A 395 -14.98 9.35 2.67
N ALA A 396 -15.74 10.44 2.82
CA ALA A 396 -17.20 10.42 2.80
C ALA A 396 -17.77 10.69 1.40
N ARG A 397 -16.96 11.00 0.38
CA ARG A 397 -17.46 11.30 -0.97
C ARG A 397 -17.72 9.99 -1.74
N PRO A 398 -18.88 9.82 -2.40
CA PRO A 398 -19.17 8.60 -3.18
C PRO A 398 -18.13 8.27 -4.25
N GLY A 399 -17.55 9.29 -4.89
CA GLY A 399 -16.48 9.14 -5.90
C GLY A 399 -15.06 9.11 -5.32
N TYR A 400 -14.89 8.76 -4.04
CA TYR A 400 -13.58 8.70 -3.38
C TYR A 400 -12.57 7.91 -4.21
N GLN A 401 -11.47 8.56 -4.52
CA GLN A 401 -10.27 7.92 -5.06
C GLN A 401 -9.35 7.65 -3.87
N HIS A 402 -8.73 6.47 -3.83
CA HIS A 402 -7.89 6.09 -2.70
C HIS A 402 -6.78 7.10 -2.45
N GLN A 403 -6.62 7.43 -1.17
CA GLN A 403 -5.61 8.32 -0.65
C GLN A 403 -5.07 7.72 0.65
N TYR A 404 -3.77 7.88 0.87
CA TYR A 404 -3.16 7.54 2.14
C TYR A 404 -3.50 8.60 3.20
N PHE A 405 -3.82 8.13 4.41
CA PHE A 405 -4.13 8.93 5.59
C PHE A 405 -3.22 8.58 6.77
N VAL A 406 -3.57 7.58 7.58
CA VAL A 406 -2.71 7.14 8.69
C VAL A 406 -2.05 5.84 8.27
N ASP A 407 -0.92 5.98 7.58
CA ASP A 407 -0.25 4.85 6.91
C ASP A 407 1.21 4.69 7.35
N GLY A 408 1.62 5.44 8.38
CA GLY A 408 3.00 5.45 8.87
C GLY A 408 3.31 4.30 9.82
N LYS A 409 4.60 4.14 10.10
CA LYS A 409 5.10 3.22 11.13
C LYS A 409 4.81 3.80 12.52
N VAL A 410 4.56 2.89 13.46
CA VAL A 410 4.28 3.18 14.87
C VAL A 410 5.40 2.57 15.71
N THR A 411 5.91 3.31 16.67
CA THR A 411 6.94 2.87 17.63
C THR A 411 6.52 3.24 19.05
N TYR A 412 7.19 2.68 20.05
CA TYR A 412 7.05 3.13 21.42
C TYR A 412 8.36 3.02 22.21
N GLY A 413 8.43 3.74 23.31
CA GLY A 413 9.42 3.53 24.36
C GLY A 413 8.89 3.99 25.70
N ASP A 414 9.42 3.40 26.78
CA ASP A 414 9.19 3.96 28.11
C ASP A 414 10.16 5.12 28.33
N ALA A 415 9.63 6.27 28.74
CA ALA A 415 10.39 7.49 28.95
C ALA A 415 10.04 8.10 30.31
N PHE A 416 11.03 8.68 30.98
CA PHE A 416 10.80 9.39 32.23
C PHE A 416 10.40 10.85 31.95
N PHE A 417 9.21 11.24 32.38
CA PHE A 417 8.72 12.60 32.27
C PHE A 417 9.08 13.39 33.52
N THR A 418 9.73 14.52 33.29
CA THR A 418 10.36 15.29 34.36
C THR A 418 9.34 16.17 35.10
N ALA A 419 8.24 16.55 34.46
CA ALA A 419 7.25 17.42 35.09
C ALA A 419 6.49 16.71 36.22
N ASP A 420 6.21 15.42 36.07
CA ASP A 420 5.51 14.61 37.07
C ASP A 420 6.40 13.57 37.77
N LYS A 421 7.67 13.45 37.35
CA LYS A 421 8.68 12.53 37.88
C LYS A 421 8.28 11.06 37.78
N LYS A 422 7.62 10.69 36.68
CA LYS A 422 7.10 9.35 36.46
C LYS A 422 7.57 8.77 35.13
N TRP A 423 7.58 7.45 35.04
CA TRP A 423 7.76 6.72 33.79
C TRP A 423 6.47 6.64 33.02
N HIS A 424 6.53 6.79 31.70
CA HIS A 424 5.38 6.68 30.81
C HIS A 424 5.73 5.85 29.58
N THR A 425 4.79 5.11 29.03
CA THR A 425 4.93 4.48 27.72
C THR A 425 4.46 5.47 26.66
N LEU A 426 5.41 6.04 25.92
CA LEU A 426 5.14 6.98 24.84
C LEU A 426 5.09 6.24 23.50
N LEU A 427 3.95 6.30 22.84
CA LEU A 427 3.80 5.93 21.43
C LEU A 427 4.19 7.12 20.56
N VAL A 428 4.95 6.85 19.50
CA VAL A 428 5.28 7.82 18.46
C VAL A 428 4.90 7.24 17.11
N ALA A 429 4.22 8.02 16.28
CA ALA A 429 3.78 7.57 14.96
C ALA A 429 3.94 8.65 13.90
N GLY A 430 4.27 8.21 12.70
CA GLY A 430 4.19 9.01 11.48
C GLY A 430 2.92 8.69 10.68
N LEU A 431 2.76 9.31 9.52
CA LEU A 431 1.64 9.08 8.60
C LEU A 431 2.06 8.42 7.29
N GLY A 432 3.35 8.13 7.10
CA GLY A 432 3.84 7.56 5.83
C GLY A 432 3.52 8.52 4.68
N LYS A 433 2.83 8.02 3.64
CA LYS A 433 2.40 8.87 2.52
C LYS A 433 1.23 9.81 2.85
N GLY A 434 0.57 9.62 3.99
CA GLY A 434 -0.63 10.38 4.33
C GLY A 434 -0.37 11.76 4.94
N GLY A 435 0.86 12.09 5.32
CA GLY A 435 1.20 13.45 5.73
C GLY A 435 2.63 13.61 6.26
N GLN A 436 3.03 14.86 6.46
CA GLN A 436 4.37 15.25 6.91
C GLN A 436 4.36 15.56 8.41
N VAL A 437 4.30 14.54 9.25
CA VAL A 437 4.15 14.74 10.70
C VAL A 437 4.67 13.55 11.50
N PHE A 438 5.18 13.82 12.70
CA PHE A 438 5.22 12.86 13.81
C PHE A 438 4.37 13.39 14.97
N TYR A 439 3.73 12.48 15.70
CA TYR A 439 2.98 12.82 16.91
C TYR A 439 3.24 11.81 18.03
N GLY A 440 3.06 12.28 19.28
CA GLY A 440 3.24 11.49 20.49
C GLY A 440 1.94 11.27 21.26
N LEU A 441 1.68 10.03 21.66
CA LEU A 441 0.56 9.66 22.56
C LEU A 441 1.08 8.93 23.79
N ASP A 442 0.60 9.30 24.97
CA ASP A 442 0.81 8.56 26.21
C ASP A 442 -0.17 7.39 26.30
N ILE A 443 0.37 6.19 26.22
CA ILE A 443 -0.38 4.92 26.21
C ILE A 443 -0.06 4.07 27.44
N SER A 444 0.44 4.69 28.51
CA SER A 444 0.94 4.00 29.69
C SER A 444 -0.06 3.02 30.32
N ASP A 445 -1.31 3.45 30.43
CA ASP A 445 -2.31 2.77 31.26
C ASP A 445 -3.71 2.81 30.61
N PRO A 446 -3.95 2.00 29.56
CA PRO A 446 -5.21 2.00 28.82
C PRO A 446 -6.45 1.69 29.68
N ASP A 447 -6.25 1.03 30.82
CA ASP A 447 -7.32 0.66 31.76
C ASP A 447 -7.44 1.63 32.95
N GLY A 448 -6.46 2.52 33.16
CA GLY A 448 -6.41 3.42 34.31
C GLY A 448 -6.20 2.72 35.65
N LEU A 449 -5.40 1.64 35.67
CA LEU A 449 -5.11 0.84 36.87
C LEU A 449 -4.37 1.62 37.96
N ASP A 450 -3.34 2.38 37.58
CA ASP A 450 -2.55 3.25 38.46
C ASP A 450 -2.82 4.73 38.17
N ARG A 451 -3.08 5.05 36.89
CA ARG A 451 -3.21 6.42 36.39
C ARG A 451 -4.54 6.58 35.68
N SER A 452 -5.58 6.82 36.46
CA SER A 452 -6.95 6.98 35.94
C SER A 452 -7.10 8.10 34.91
N ASP A 453 -6.22 9.11 34.92
CA ASP A 453 -6.19 10.20 33.95
C ASP A 453 -5.50 9.82 32.62
N LEU A 454 -4.96 8.60 32.52
CA LEU A 454 -4.45 7.98 31.30
C LEU A 454 -5.33 6.81 30.81
N ALA A 455 -6.44 6.52 31.50
CA ALA A 455 -7.43 5.56 31.01
C ALA A 455 -7.95 6.00 29.64
N PHE A 456 -8.12 5.04 28.71
CA PHE A 456 -8.58 5.35 27.36
C PHE A 456 -10.03 5.83 27.37
N SER A 457 -10.19 7.15 27.22
CA SER A 457 -11.46 7.87 27.21
C SER A 457 -11.26 9.25 26.58
N GLU A 458 -12.30 9.77 25.92
CA GLU A 458 -12.30 11.13 25.38
C GLU A 458 -12.11 12.19 26.49
N ALA A 459 -12.57 11.93 27.71
CA ALA A 459 -12.39 12.84 28.85
C ALA A 459 -10.92 13.03 29.24
N ASN A 460 -10.08 12.04 28.93
CA ASN A 460 -8.65 12.04 29.21
C ASN A 460 -7.80 12.48 28.02
N ALA A 461 -8.41 12.88 26.89
CA ALA A 461 -7.69 13.23 25.66
C ALA A 461 -6.54 14.23 25.88
N GLY A 462 -6.74 15.24 26.75
CA GLY A 462 -5.73 16.25 27.07
C GLY A 462 -4.52 15.73 27.86
N LYS A 463 -4.55 14.48 28.33
CA LYS A 463 -3.42 13.78 28.96
C LYS A 463 -2.80 12.75 28.00
N LEU A 464 -3.63 12.10 27.20
CA LEU A 464 -3.22 11.11 26.21
C LEU A 464 -2.42 11.73 25.06
N VAL A 465 -2.84 12.88 24.54
CA VAL A 465 -2.12 13.54 23.44
C VAL A 465 -1.00 14.41 24.00
N LYS A 466 0.23 14.18 23.52
CA LYS A 466 1.43 14.85 24.05
C LYS A 466 1.88 16.02 23.18
N TRP A 467 2.12 15.76 21.91
CA TRP A 467 2.69 16.76 21.00
C TRP A 467 2.53 16.31 19.55
N ARG A 468 2.72 17.28 18.65
CA ARG A 468 2.78 17.12 17.19
C ARG A 468 3.99 17.89 16.67
N PHE A 469 4.64 17.37 15.64
CA PHE A 469 5.70 18.05 14.91
C PHE A 469 5.52 17.84 13.41
N ASP A 470 5.22 18.90 12.68
CA ASP A 470 4.96 18.86 11.24
C ASP A 470 5.74 19.92 10.45
N ASP A 471 5.44 20.03 9.17
CA ASP A 471 6.03 20.98 8.22
C ASP A 471 5.78 22.45 8.59
N SER A 472 4.74 22.75 9.37
CA SER A 472 4.50 24.09 9.90
C SER A 472 5.46 24.48 11.03
N ASP A 473 5.99 23.50 11.77
CA ASP A 473 7.03 23.70 12.76
C ASP A 473 8.42 23.85 12.11
N ASP A 474 8.69 23.04 11.09
CA ASP A 474 9.93 23.11 10.30
C ASP A 474 9.69 22.61 8.85
N PRO A 475 9.83 23.46 7.82
CA PRO A 475 9.58 23.09 6.42
C PRO A 475 10.44 21.95 5.86
N ASP A 476 11.53 21.56 6.53
CA ASP A 476 12.32 20.42 6.09
C ASP A 476 11.68 19.08 6.47
N MET A 477 10.60 19.06 7.26
CA MET A 477 9.81 17.87 7.50
C MET A 477 9.16 17.40 6.20
N GLY A 478 9.18 16.09 5.95
CA GLY A 478 8.60 15.46 4.78
C GLY A 478 7.68 14.30 5.18
N TYR A 479 7.27 13.48 4.21
CA TYR A 479 6.42 12.32 4.46
C TYR A 479 7.12 11.33 5.40
N SER A 480 6.48 11.04 6.54
CA SER A 480 7.08 10.31 7.67
C SER A 480 6.99 8.79 7.50
N TYR A 481 7.76 8.25 6.56
CA TYR A 481 7.88 6.81 6.31
C TYR A 481 8.74 6.07 7.34
N GLY A 482 9.69 6.76 7.97
CA GLY A 482 10.63 6.16 8.91
C GLY A 482 10.03 5.94 10.31
N GLU A 483 10.55 4.96 11.03
CA GLU A 483 10.32 4.80 12.47
C GLU A 483 11.13 5.82 13.27
N ALA A 484 10.54 6.36 14.34
CA ALA A 484 11.27 7.09 15.36
C ALA A 484 11.96 6.14 16.36
N SER A 485 12.89 6.66 17.15
CA SER A 485 13.47 5.98 18.32
C SER A 485 13.23 6.81 19.57
N VAL A 486 12.79 6.17 20.66
CA VAL A 486 12.66 6.81 21.98
C VAL A 486 13.85 6.38 22.84
N VAL A 487 14.66 7.33 23.28
CA VAL A 487 15.97 7.05 23.91
C VAL A 487 16.30 8.05 25.02
N ARG A 488 17.20 7.66 25.92
CA ARG A 488 17.79 8.56 26.91
C ARG A 488 19.08 9.19 26.36
N LEU A 489 19.26 10.50 26.57
CA LEU A 489 20.44 11.26 26.12
C LEU A 489 21.32 11.69 27.30
N HIS A 490 22.60 11.96 27.05
CA HIS A 490 23.57 12.40 28.09
C HIS A 490 23.21 13.70 28.80
N ASN A 491 22.37 14.55 28.19
CA ASN A 491 21.90 15.81 28.77
C ASN A 491 20.81 15.64 29.85
N GLY A 492 20.44 14.40 30.21
CA GLY A 492 19.42 14.14 31.24
C GLY A 492 18.01 13.95 30.70
N LYS A 493 17.77 14.17 29.39
CA LYS A 493 16.43 14.13 28.79
C LYS A 493 16.16 12.81 28.07
N TRP A 494 14.91 12.40 28.09
CA TRP A 494 14.37 11.44 27.14
C TRP A 494 14.00 12.14 25.85
N ALA A 495 14.31 11.51 24.73
CA ALA A 495 14.16 12.09 23.42
C ALA A 495 13.57 11.14 22.39
N VAL A 496 12.96 11.73 21.39
CA VAL A 496 12.43 11.08 20.20
C VAL A 496 13.31 11.51 19.04
N VAL A 497 13.87 10.53 18.33
CA VAL A 497 14.84 10.73 17.25
C VAL A 497 14.28 10.17 15.96
N PHE A 498 14.19 10.99 14.91
CA PHE A 498 13.70 10.58 13.59
C PHE A 498 14.37 11.37 12.47
N GLY A 499 14.42 10.76 11.28
CA GLY A 499 14.76 11.45 10.04
C GLY A 499 13.56 12.24 9.53
N ASN A 500 13.81 13.29 8.77
CA ASN A 500 12.76 14.16 8.21
C ASN A 500 11.81 13.45 7.23
N GLY A 501 12.13 12.23 6.81
CA GLY A 501 11.33 11.54 5.80
C GLY A 501 11.62 12.10 4.41
N TYR A 502 10.64 12.01 3.51
CA TYR A 502 10.88 12.21 2.08
C TYR A 502 9.98 13.30 1.50
N ASN A 503 10.46 13.96 0.44
CA ASN A 503 9.69 14.91 -0.36
C ASN A 503 9.11 16.08 0.47
N ASN A 504 9.97 16.71 1.28
CA ASN A 504 9.74 17.98 1.99
C ASN A 504 9.62 19.20 1.05
N THR A 505 9.63 18.98 -0.27
CA THR A 505 9.38 19.99 -1.30
C THR A 505 8.02 19.77 -1.98
N ALA A 506 7.12 19.00 -1.35
CA ALA A 506 5.76 18.83 -1.87
C ALA A 506 5.10 20.21 -2.00
N PRO A 507 4.26 20.44 -3.04
CA PRO A 507 3.57 21.70 -3.22
C PRO A 507 2.40 21.81 -2.24
N ASP A 508 2.72 22.11 -1.00
CA ASP A 508 1.81 22.45 0.10
C ASP A 508 2.10 23.89 0.61
N ASP A 509 1.53 24.28 1.74
CA ASP A 509 1.71 25.62 2.31
C ASP A 509 3.07 25.80 3.04
N HIS A 510 3.88 24.74 3.21
CA HIS A 510 5.12 24.73 4.00
C HIS A 510 6.30 24.07 3.27
N VAL A 511 6.53 24.46 2.02
CA VAL A 511 7.57 23.87 1.15
C VAL A 511 9.00 24.20 1.61
N SER A 512 9.86 23.17 1.76
CA SER A 512 11.31 23.36 1.93
C SER A 512 11.92 24.05 0.70
N SER A 513 12.74 25.07 0.95
CA SER A 513 13.50 25.75 -0.12
C SER A 513 14.78 25.00 -0.54
N THR A 514 15.25 24.04 0.27
CA THR A 514 16.52 23.34 0.06
C THR A 514 16.33 21.89 -0.35
N GLY A 515 15.27 21.24 0.16
CA GLY A 515 15.04 19.81 0.01
C GLY A 515 16.11 18.96 0.71
N ASN A 516 16.73 19.47 1.79
CA ASN A 516 17.81 18.79 2.49
C ASN A 516 17.31 17.56 3.28
N ALA A 517 18.19 16.56 3.45
CA ALA A 517 18.00 15.50 4.43
C ALA A 517 18.38 16.00 5.84
N VAL A 518 17.52 15.74 6.81
CA VAL A 518 17.62 16.28 8.18
C VAL A 518 17.33 15.19 9.21
N LEU A 519 18.06 15.22 10.33
CA LEU A 519 17.76 14.45 11.54
C LEU A 519 17.21 15.38 12.63
N TYR A 520 16.11 15.00 13.25
CA TYR A 520 15.53 15.69 14.40
C TYR A 520 15.74 14.90 15.69
N VAL A 521 16.10 15.61 16.76
CA VAL A 521 16.14 15.13 18.13
C VAL A 521 15.20 16.01 18.94
N MET A 522 14.11 15.45 19.43
CA MET A 522 13.04 16.13 20.13
C MET A 522 12.91 15.63 21.56
N GLU A 523 12.48 16.46 22.50
CA GLU A 523 12.17 16.02 23.86
C GLU A 523 10.92 15.14 23.86
N ALA A 524 11.01 13.96 24.46
CA ALA A 524 9.94 12.96 24.45
C ALA A 524 8.66 13.44 25.17
N GLU A 525 8.81 14.18 26.27
CA GLU A 525 7.69 14.65 27.09
C GLU A 525 6.87 15.75 26.40
N THR A 526 7.53 16.69 25.71
CA THR A 526 6.92 17.94 25.26
C THR A 526 6.89 18.13 23.75
N GLY A 527 7.64 17.33 22.99
CA GLY A 527 7.78 17.54 21.54
C GLY A 527 8.55 18.81 21.20
N LYS A 528 9.37 19.35 22.09
CA LYS A 528 10.23 20.48 21.75
C LYS A 528 11.49 20.00 21.05
N LEU A 529 11.87 20.70 19.97
CA LEU A 529 13.13 20.45 19.28
C LEU A 529 14.32 20.70 20.22
N ILE A 530 15.12 19.66 20.47
CA ILE A 530 16.40 19.76 21.17
C ILE A 530 17.47 20.15 20.15
N ARG A 531 17.57 19.38 19.06
CA ARG A 531 18.56 19.62 18.02
C ARG A 531 18.08 19.15 16.65
N LYS A 532 18.45 19.93 15.63
CA LYS A 532 18.27 19.62 14.21
C LYS A 532 19.66 19.50 13.58
N PHE A 533 19.91 18.39 12.89
CA PHE A 533 21.14 18.16 12.13
C PHE A 533 20.81 18.18 10.65
N ASP A 534 21.22 19.25 9.97
CA ASP A 534 21.07 19.40 8.52
C ASP A 534 22.33 18.89 7.81
N THR A 535 22.15 17.92 6.92
CA THR A 535 23.24 17.33 6.13
C THR A 535 23.81 18.29 5.07
N GLY A 536 23.07 19.35 4.72
CA GLY A 536 23.37 20.23 3.59
C GLY A 536 23.22 19.54 2.23
N GLN A 537 22.68 18.32 2.18
CA GLN A 537 22.47 17.55 0.96
C GLN A 537 20.99 17.52 0.60
N GLY A 538 20.61 18.35 -0.38
CA GLY A 538 19.25 18.46 -0.90
C GLY A 538 19.22 18.66 -2.41
N MET A 539 18.27 19.43 -2.94
CA MET A 539 18.06 19.59 -4.39
C MET A 539 19.33 19.99 -5.16
N SER A 540 20.15 20.87 -4.59
CA SER A 540 21.41 21.33 -5.20
C SER A 540 22.49 20.25 -5.29
N ALA A 541 22.36 19.18 -4.51
CA ALA A 541 23.28 18.05 -4.42
C ALA A 541 22.72 16.76 -5.05
N ASP A 542 21.61 16.83 -5.79
CA ASP A 542 21.01 15.67 -6.46
C ASP A 542 22.05 14.95 -7.33
N PRO A 543 22.34 13.65 -7.06
CA PRO A 543 23.33 12.89 -7.81
C PRO A 543 23.06 12.78 -9.31
N LEU A 544 21.80 12.96 -9.74
CA LEU A 544 21.41 12.94 -11.16
C LEU A 544 21.19 14.35 -11.72
N GLY A 545 21.37 15.41 -10.92
CA GLY A 545 21.20 16.80 -11.35
C GLY A 545 19.77 17.17 -11.72
N ALA A 546 18.77 16.42 -11.24
CA ALA A 546 17.35 16.64 -11.53
C ALA A 546 16.65 17.52 -10.48
N SER A 547 17.41 18.11 -9.56
CA SER A 547 16.91 18.96 -8.46
C SER A 547 15.86 18.27 -7.59
N ARG A 548 15.97 16.96 -7.40
CA ARG A 548 15.06 16.21 -6.51
C ARG A 548 15.43 16.44 -5.05
N PRO A 549 14.46 16.49 -4.13
CA PRO A 549 14.77 16.56 -2.70
C PRO A 549 15.45 15.27 -2.24
N ASN A 550 16.31 15.41 -1.23
CA ASN A 550 16.82 14.28 -0.48
C ASN A 550 15.84 13.93 0.65
N GLY A 551 16.22 13.02 1.54
CA GLY A 551 15.47 12.74 2.75
C GLY A 551 16.13 11.65 3.57
N LEU A 552 16.11 11.81 4.89
CA LEU A 552 16.78 10.90 5.81
C LEU A 552 15.85 9.76 6.20
N ALA A 553 16.33 8.52 6.06
CA ALA A 553 15.62 7.31 6.49
C ALA A 553 15.56 7.20 8.04
N ALA A 554 14.85 6.17 8.51
CA ALA A 554 14.74 5.89 9.95
C ALA A 554 16.14 5.73 10.60
N PRO A 555 16.42 6.48 11.69
CA PRO A 555 17.72 6.44 12.34
C PRO A 555 17.89 5.20 13.22
N MET A 556 19.14 4.78 13.42
CA MET A 556 19.56 3.83 14.43
C MET A 556 20.34 4.58 15.50
N VAL A 557 19.77 4.67 16.70
CA VAL A 557 20.47 5.19 17.87
C VAL A 557 21.25 4.06 18.52
N VAL A 558 22.48 4.35 18.95
CA VAL A 558 23.44 3.37 19.45
C VAL A 558 23.98 3.83 20.80
N ASP A 559 23.91 2.93 21.77
CA ASP A 559 24.64 2.94 23.03
C ASP A 559 25.87 2.03 22.84
N THR A 560 27.06 2.59 23.02
CA THR A 560 28.33 1.91 22.78
C THR A 560 28.96 1.34 24.05
N ASP A 561 28.65 1.89 25.22
CA ASP A 561 29.26 1.51 26.50
C ASP A 561 28.34 0.67 27.41
N GLY A 562 27.05 0.57 27.07
CA GLY A 562 26.05 -0.26 27.72
C GLY A 562 25.37 0.38 28.92
N ASP A 563 25.38 1.71 29.03
CA ASP A 563 24.76 2.45 30.13
C ASP A 563 23.28 2.84 29.89
N MET A 564 22.71 2.44 28.75
CA MET A 564 21.35 2.76 28.26
C MET A 564 21.16 4.23 27.85
N ILE A 565 22.24 4.96 27.64
CA ILE A 565 22.27 6.34 27.15
C ILE A 565 22.83 6.35 25.72
N ALA A 566 22.21 7.12 24.84
CA ALA A 566 22.61 7.20 23.46
C ALA A 566 23.95 7.93 23.27
N ASP A 567 24.85 7.36 22.48
CA ASP A 567 26.15 7.94 22.13
C ASP A 567 26.23 8.40 20.68
N ALA A 568 25.61 7.63 19.77
CA ALA A 568 25.70 7.89 18.35
C ALA A 568 24.38 7.59 17.62
N ILE A 569 24.16 8.27 16.50
CA ILE A 569 23.00 8.07 15.64
C ILE A 569 23.48 7.85 14.21
N TYR A 570 23.04 6.76 13.58
CA TYR A 570 23.32 6.43 12.19
C TYR A 570 22.06 6.48 11.34
N ALA A 571 22.13 7.05 10.15
CA ALA A 571 21.01 7.06 9.21
C ALA A 571 21.48 7.13 7.75
N GLY A 572 20.77 6.42 6.87
CA GLY A 572 20.95 6.52 5.43
C GLY A 572 20.04 7.59 4.81
N ASP A 573 20.36 8.05 3.59
CA ASP A 573 19.50 8.97 2.83
C ASP A 573 19.22 8.52 1.38
N LEU A 574 18.29 9.22 0.72
CA LEU A 574 17.92 8.95 -0.68
C LEU A 574 19.07 9.14 -1.67
N PHE A 575 20.12 9.87 -1.30
CA PHE A 575 21.32 10.06 -2.12
C PHE A 575 22.43 9.06 -1.80
N GLY A 576 22.13 8.03 -1.02
CA GLY A 576 23.05 6.93 -0.71
C GLY A 576 24.14 7.29 0.30
N ASN A 577 24.01 8.40 1.01
CA ASN A 577 24.92 8.75 2.08
C ASN A 577 24.53 7.99 3.35
N LEU A 578 25.52 7.49 4.08
CA LEU A 578 25.39 6.99 5.44
C LEU A 578 26.00 8.00 6.41
N TRP A 579 25.18 8.57 7.27
CA TRP A 579 25.56 9.61 8.22
C TRP A 579 25.79 9.03 9.62
N LYS A 580 26.65 9.69 10.40
CA LYS A 580 26.84 9.49 11.83
C LYS A 580 26.78 10.82 12.55
N VAL A 581 25.96 10.92 13.58
CA VAL A 581 25.91 12.04 14.52
C VAL A 581 26.41 11.56 15.88
N ASP A 582 27.29 12.34 16.50
CA ASP A 582 27.76 12.13 17.87
C ASP A 582 26.84 12.91 18.84
N VAL A 583 26.27 12.18 19.80
CA VAL A 583 25.40 12.72 20.85
C VAL A 583 25.90 12.36 22.26
N SER A 584 27.17 11.96 22.39
CA SER A 584 27.78 11.48 23.63
C SER A 584 28.10 12.58 24.66
N SER A 585 28.04 13.86 24.26
CA SER A 585 28.22 14.99 25.20
C SER A 585 26.97 15.26 26.03
N ALA A 586 27.13 15.70 27.27
CA ALA A 586 26.01 16.22 28.07
C ALA A 586 25.56 17.63 27.63
N ASP A 587 26.41 18.40 26.91
CA ASP A 587 26.02 19.67 26.31
C ASP A 587 25.61 19.46 24.84
N GLU A 588 24.32 19.68 24.56
CA GLU A 588 23.71 19.55 23.23
C GLU A 588 24.35 20.46 22.15
N LYS A 589 25.14 21.47 22.55
CA LYS A 589 25.90 22.32 21.62
C LYS A 589 27.14 21.64 21.05
N ASP A 590 27.65 20.62 21.73
CA ASP A 590 28.81 19.85 21.29
C ASP A 590 28.42 18.67 20.39
N TRP A 591 27.11 18.39 20.25
CA TRP A 591 26.62 17.38 19.33
C TRP A 591 26.78 17.85 17.89
N ASP A 592 27.28 16.97 17.03
CA ASP A 592 27.51 17.28 15.62
C ASP A 592 27.64 16.01 14.78
N PHE A 593 27.66 16.16 13.46
CA PHE A 593 28.11 15.11 12.57
C PHE A 593 29.55 14.70 12.91
N ALA A 594 29.75 13.41 13.12
CA ALA A 594 31.05 12.85 13.51
C ALA A 594 32.10 13.02 12.41
N TYR A 595 31.67 13.05 11.15
CA TYR A 595 32.54 13.23 9.99
C TYR A 595 32.28 14.57 9.32
N LYS A 596 33.36 15.27 8.97
CA LYS A 596 33.30 16.57 8.30
C LYS A 596 34.36 16.69 7.21
N SER A 597 34.04 17.43 6.16
CA SER A 597 34.96 17.83 5.10
C SER A 597 34.91 19.34 4.94
N PHE A 598 36.05 20.02 5.06
CA PHE A 598 36.13 21.48 5.07
C PHE A 598 35.17 22.17 6.06
N GLY A 599 34.95 21.54 7.22
CA GLY A 599 34.03 22.02 8.26
C GLY A 599 32.55 21.80 7.98
N GLN A 600 32.18 21.19 6.84
CA GLN A 600 30.81 20.82 6.50
C GLN A 600 30.54 19.35 6.84
N PRO A 601 29.29 18.96 7.13
CA PRO A 601 28.92 17.55 7.31
C PRO A 601 29.41 16.67 6.16
N ALA A 602 29.99 15.53 6.49
CA ALA A 602 30.37 14.49 5.54
C ALA A 602 29.81 13.13 5.98
N PRO A 603 29.46 12.25 5.04
CA PRO A 603 28.97 10.92 5.39
C PRO A 603 30.12 9.97 5.75
N LEU A 604 29.86 9.02 6.65
CA LEU A 604 30.74 7.88 6.92
C LEU A 604 31.01 7.06 5.65
N PHE A 605 29.98 6.88 4.82
CA PHE A 605 30.04 6.09 3.60
C PHE A 605 29.09 6.63 2.53
N VAL A 606 29.44 6.45 1.25
CA VAL A 606 28.56 6.76 0.11
C VAL A 606 28.33 5.51 -0.72
N ALA A 607 27.10 4.99 -0.68
CA ALA A 607 26.65 3.83 -1.43
C ALA A 607 26.57 4.12 -2.92
N LYS A 608 27.32 3.33 -3.69
CA LYS A 608 27.41 3.42 -5.14
C LYS A 608 27.52 2.03 -5.71
N ASP A 609 26.91 1.78 -6.86
CA ASP A 609 27.15 0.56 -7.62
C ASP A 609 28.58 0.50 -8.19
N ALA A 610 28.93 -0.61 -8.86
CA ALA A 610 30.25 -0.80 -9.47
C ALA A 610 30.58 0.22 -10.58
N SER A 611 29.58 0.90 -11.15
CA SER A 611 29.75 1.97 -12.15
C SER A 611 29.94 3.35 -11.52
N GLY A 612 29.79 3.47 -10.20
CA GLY A 612 29.87 4.72 -9.46
C GLY A 612 28.54 5.46 -9.33
N THR A 613 27.43 4.88 -9.79
CA THR A 613 26.10 5.47 -9.67
C THR A 613 25.60 5.31 -8.25
N ARG A 614 25.07 6.38 -7.65
CA ARG A 614 24.59 6.37 -6.26
C ARG A 614 23.40 5.43 -6.08
N GLN A 615 23.30 4.84 -4.89
CA GLN A 615 22.22 3.91 -4.53
C GLN A 615 21.48 4.42 -3.29
N PRO A 616 20.17 4.68 -3.34
CA PRO A 616 19.40 5.21 -2.21
C PRO A 616 19.40 4.25 -1.02
N VAL A 617 19.33 4.77 0.21
CA VAL A 617 19.16 3.99 1.43
C VAL A 617 17.86 4.40 2.11
N THR A 618 16.81 3.60 1.96
CA THR A 618 15.50 3.84 2.62
C THR A 618 15.25 2.94 3.83
N SER A 619 16.04 1.87 3.99
CA SER A 619 15.93 0.97 5.15
C SER A 619 16.64 1.54 6.38
N ARG A 620 16.10 1.25 7.57
CA ARG A 620 16.80 1.54 8.83
C ARG A 620 18.09 0.73 8.88
N VAL A 621 19.20 1.39 9.18
CA VAL A 621 20.49 0.72 9.35
C VAL A 621 20.51 -0.13 10.62
N ARG A 622 21.40 -1.12 10.69
CA ARG A 622 21.67 -1.92 11.88
C ARG A 622 23.12 -1.79 12.28
N VAL A 623 23.39 -1.83 13.58
CA VAL A 623 24.74 -1.68 14.11
C VAL A 623 25.05 -2.88 14.99
N GLY A 624 26.24 -3.44 14.84
CA GLY A 624 26.75 -4.53 15.67
C GLY A 624 28.20 -4.27 16.06
N ARG A 625 28.64 -4.81 17.20
CA ARG A 625 30.04 -4.70 17.63
C ARG A 625 30.96 -5.35 16.61
N HIS A 626 32.10 -4.72 16.37
CA HIS A 626 33.09 -5.28 15.47
C HIS A 626 33.72 -6.57 16.09
N PRO A 627 33.91 -7.67 15.33
CA PRO A 627 34.31 -8.96 15.89
C PRO A 627 35.64 -8.96 16.65
N ASN A 628 36.61 -8.13 16.23
CA ASN A 628 37.93 -8.04 16.87
C ASN A 628 37.99 -6.99 17.99
N THR A 629 36.95 -6.17 18.13
CA THR A 629 36.87 -5.10 19.12
C THR A 629 35.52 -5.20 19.84
N PRO A 630 35.31 -6.28 20.64
CA PRO A 630 34.04 -6.52 21.32
C PRO A 630 33.77 -5.52 22.45
N THR A 631 34.70 -4.61 22.73
CA THR A 631 34.60 -3.52 23.72
C THR A 631 35.12 -2.23 23.08
N GLY A 632 34.49 -1.09 23.36
CA GLY A 632 34.83 0.21 22.79
C GLY A 632 33.80 0.69 21.75
N SER A 633 34.12 1.77 21.06
CA SER A 633 33.23 2.48 20.13
C SER A 633 33.22 1.94 18.70
N ASP A 634 34.04 0.92 18.39
CA ASP A 634 34.17 0.35 17.05
C ASP A 634 32.98 -0.53 16.69
N VAL A 635 32.33 -0.21 15.57
CA VAL A 635 31.10 -0.90 15.14
C VAL A 635 31.10 -1.25 13.66
N LEU A 636 30.33 -2.28 13.30
CA LEU A 636 29.92 -2.57 11.94
C LEU A 636 28.51 -2.03 11.72
N VAL A 637 28.35 -1.20 10.69
CA VAL A 637 27.06 -0.65 10.25
C VAL A 637 26.58 -1.43 9.03
N PHE A 638 25.46 -2.12 9.16
CA PHE A 638 24.84 -2.97 8.16
C PHE A 638 23.63 -2.26 7.54
N PHE A 639 23.53 -2.22 6.22
CA PHE A 639 22.41 -1.60 5.53
C PHE A 639 22.25 -2.11 4.09
N GLY A 640 21.01 -2.12 3.62
CA GLY A 640 20.68 -2.42 2.22
C GLY A 640 20.28 -1.15 1.47
N THR A 641 20.63 -1.09 0.18
CA THR A 641 20.18 -0.02 -0.72
C THR A 641 18.91 -0.40 -1.46
N GLY A 642 18.18 0.62 -1.90
CA GLY A 642 16.94 0.50 -2.66
C GLY A 642 15.95 1.60 -2.27
N LYS A 643 14.95 1.82 -3.12
CA LYS A 643 13.79 2.65 -2.82
C LYS A 643 12.54 2.08 -3.48
N TYR A 644 11.39 2.31 -2.88
CA TYR A 644 10.07 1.94 -3.40
C TYR A 644 9.06 3.03 -3.02
N LEU A 645 9.23 4.20 -3.63
CA LEU A 645 8.54 5.44 -3.25
C LEU A 645 7.84 6.11 -4.43
N GLU A 646 8.39 5.97 -5.64
CA GLU A 646 7.91 6.57 -6.89
C GLU A 646 7.24 5.52 -7.78
N THR A 647 6.38 5.94 -8.70
CA THR A 647 5.71 5.03 -9.66
C THR A 647 6.71 4.17 -10.44
N ASP A 648 7.83 4.77 -10.83
CA ASP A 648 8.86 4.10 -11.63
C ASP A 648 9.65 3.07 -10.81
N ASP A 649 9.59 3.11 -9.47
CA ASP A 649 10.24 2.10 -8.61
C ASP A 649 9.58 0.72 -8.71
N LYS A 650 8.38 0.64 -9.31
CA LYS A 650 7.67 -0.61 -9.58
C LYS A 650 8.26 -1.39 -10.74
N ASP A 651 9.03 -0.74 -11.60
CA ASP A 651 9.60 -1.36 -12.79
C ASP A 651 11.14 -1.43 -12.69
N VAL A 652 11.62 -2.60 -12.27
CA VAL A 652 13.05 -2.92 -12.21
C VAL A 652 13.76 -2.82 -13.58
N SER A 653 13.02 -2.85 -14.70
CA SER A 653 13.59 -2.68 -16.03
C SER A 653 13.90 -1.22 -16.38
N LEU A 654 13.25 -0.26 -15.70
CA LEU A 654 13.50 1.17 -15.85
C LEU A 654 14.74 1.64 -15.09
N THR A 655 15.04 1.00 -13.95
CA THR A 655 16.20 1.37 -13.12
C THR A 655 17.48 0.65 -13.55
N GLY A 656 17.41 -0.65 -13.89
CA GLY A 656 18.55 -1.45 -14.39
C GLY A 656 19.76 -1.55 -13.44
N GLN A 657 19.67 -0.92 -12.26
CA GLN A 657 20.75 -0.77 -11.30
C GLN A 657 20.68 -1.88 -10.25
N PRO A 658 21.72 -2.72 -10.09
CA PRO A 658 21.76 -3.66 -8.98
C PRO A 658 21.79 -2.87 -7.66
N GLN A 659 21.00 -3.33 -6.68
CA GLN A 659 21.09 -2.81 -5.31
C GLN A 659 22.20 -3.57 -4.57
N THR A 660 22.60 -3.13 -3.39
CA THR A 660 23.73 -3.71 -2.67
C THR A 660 23.43 -3.74 -1.17
N PHE A 661 23.82 -4.83 -0.50
CA PHE A 661 23.88 -4.90 0.95
C PHE A 661 25.33 -4.62 1.40
N TYR A 662 25.50 -3.76 2.38
CA TYR A 662 26.81 -3.33 2.89
C TYR A 662 26.94 -3.65 4.38
N ALA A 663 28.17 -3.94 4.80
CA ALA A 663 28.63 -3.87 6.18
C ALA A 663 29.88 -2.97 6.20
N VAL A 664 29.80 -1.82 6.87
CA VAL A 664 30.85 -0.80 6.91
C VAL A 664 31.41 -0.70 8.32
N TRP A 665 32.72 -0.79 8.46
CA TRP A 665 33.42 -0.63 9.74
C TRP A 665 33.63 0.85 10.04
N ASP A 666 32.97 1.31 11.09
CA ASP A 666 33.25 2.59 11.73
C ASP A 666 34.22 2.37 12.90
N ASN A 667 35.43 2.90 12.74
CA ASN A 667 36.49 2.92 13.74
C ASN A 667 36.83 4.36 14.20
N GLY A 668 35.98 5.33 13.87
CA GLY A 668 36.16 6.75 14.21
C GLY A 668 37.33 7.48 13.51
N SER A 669 38.04 6.88 12.54
CA SER A 669 39.22 7.53 11.95
C SER A 669 38.92 8.32 10.66
N ASP A 670 38.31 7.70 9.65
CA ASP A 670 38.05 8.32 8.34
C ASP A 670 36.81 7.73 7.64
N THR A 671 36.32 8.41 6.61
CA THR A 671 35.23 7.91 5.74
C THR A 671 35.67 6.65 4.99
N VAL A 672 34.77 5.68 4.85
CA VAL A 672 35.03 4.41 4.17
C VAL A 672 34.56 4.47 2.72
N THR A 673 35.27 3.78 1.82
CA THR A 673 34.93 3.66 0.40
C THR A 673 34.66 2.21 -0.01
N ARG A 674 33.87 2.02 -1.08
CA ARG A 674 33.52 0.68 -1.60
C ARG A 674 34.75 -0.18 -1.96
N ASN A 675 35.87 0.43 -2.36
CA ASN A 675 37.10 -0.29 -2.73
C ASN A 675 37.86 -0.87 -1.52
N GLU A 676 37.52 -0.42 -0.31
CA GLU A 676 38.09 -0.95 0.93
C GLU A 676 37.23 -2.08 1.51
N LEU A 677 36.11 -2.41 0.87
CA LEU A 677 35.21 -3.47 1.30
C LEU A 677 35.48 -4.76 0.54
N LEU A 678 35.43 -5.89 1.25
CA LEU A 678 35.50 -7.21 0.63
C LEU A 678 34.20 -7.52 -0.12
N GLN A 679 34.31 -7.90 -1.40
CA GLN A 679 33.15 -8.32 -2.18
C GLN A 679 32.71 -9.76 -1.80
N GLN A 680 31.41 -9.92 -1.60
CA GLN A 680 30.71 -11.20 -1.65
C GLN A 680 29.81 -11.25 -2.90
N GLU A 681 29.51 -12.44 -3.38
CA GLU A 681 28.69 -12.66 -4.58
C GLU A 681 27.59 -13.70 -4.34
N ILE A 682 26.47 -13.56 -5.06
CA ILE A 682 25.47 -14.61 -5.18
C ILE A 682 25.97 -15.60 -6.25
N ASP A 683 26.60 -16.69 -5.83
CA ASP A 683 27.25 -17.67 -6.70
C ASP A 683 26.24 -18.53 -7.47
N LYS A 684 25.18 -18.98 -6.80
CA LYS A 684 24.21 -19.91 -7.39
C LYS A 684 22.80 -19.73 -6.88
N ALA A 685 21.82 -19.86 -7.77
CA ALA A 685 20.42 -20.10 -7.41
C ALA A 685 20.07 -21.58 -7.63
N LEU A 686 19.36 -22.20 -6.68
CA LEU A 686 18.95 -23.60 -6.79
C LEU A 686 17.62 -23.84 -6.06
N THR A 687 16.90 -24.89 -6.44
CA THR A 687 15.65 -25.28 -5.77
C THR A 687 15.86 -26.61 -5.05
N VAL A 688 15.62 -26.65 -3.74
CA VAL A 688 15.63 -27.89 -2.94
C VAL A 688 14.23 -28.12 -2.40
N SER A 689 13.65 -29.29 -2.66
CA SER A 689 12.31 -29.67 -2.16
C SER A 689 11.22 -28.64 -2.49
N GLY A 690 11.27 -28.06 -3.70
CA GLY A 690 10.32 -27.04 -4.16
C GLY A 690 10.55 -25.63 -3.61
N ARG A 691 11.54 -25.41 -2.74
CA ARG A 691 11.89 -24.09 -2.20
C ARG A 691 13.10 -23.49 -2.92
N PRO A 692 13.05 -22.23 -3.38
CA PRO A 692 14.18 -21.56 -4.00
C PRO A 692 15.20 -21.10 -2.95
N TYR A 693 16.48 -21.29 -3.24
CA TYR A 693 17.63 -20.90 -2.42
C TYR A 693 18.65 -20.13 -3.26
N ARG A 694 19.45 -19.32 -2.58
CA ARG A 694 20.65 -18.67 -3.13
C ARG A 694 21.85 -19.07 -2.27
N ILE A 695 22.95 -19.46 -2.92
CA ILE A 695 24.25 -19.67 -2.29
C ILE A 695 25.06 -18.39 -2.52
N VAL A 696 25.68 -17.90 -1.45
CA VAL A 696 26.61 -16.77 -1.47
C VAL A 696 28.04 -17.26 -1.26
N THR A 697 29.02 -16.49 -1.74
CA THR A 697 30.44 -16.77 -1.48
C THR A 697 30.78 -16.65 0.02
N GLU A 698 31.84 -17.34 0.43
CA GLU A 698 32.40 -17.27 1.79
C GLU A 698 33.83 -16.69 1.75
N ASN A 699 34.02 -15.57 1.06
CA ASN A 699 35.34 -14.95 0.98
C ASN A 699 35.78 -14.51 2.39
N PRO A 700 36.97 -14.91 2.87
CA PRO A 700 37.42 -14.59 4.22
C PRO A 700 37.81 -13.11 4.34
N ILE A 701 37.33 -12.44 5.39
CA ILE A 701 37.65 -11.04 5.66
C ILE A 701 38.96 -10.90 6.44
N ASP A 702 39.87 -10.08 5.91
CA ASP A 702 41.07 -9.61 6.61
C ASP A 702 40.88 -8.17 7.10
N TRP A 703 40.67 -7.98 8.39
CA TRP A 703 40.43 -6.68 9.02
C TRP A 703 41.65 -5.76 9.07
N ASN A 704 42.84 -6.22 8.68
CA ASN A 704 44.00 -5.34 8.51
C ASN A 704 43.98 -4.60 7.16
N VAL A 705 43.19 -5.11 6.20
CA VAL A 705 43.10 -4.59 4.83
C VAL A 705 41.71 -4.05 4.55
N HIS A 706 40.67 -4.77 4.96
CA HIS A 706 39.29 -4.44 4.64
C HIS A 706 38.63 -3.63 5.76
N LYS A 707 37.75 -2.71 5.34
CA LYS A 707 36.90 -1.88 6.20
C LYS A 707 35.45 -2.35 6.22
N GLY A 708 35.24 -3.64 5.98
CA GLY A 708 33.93 -4.26 5.89
C GLY A 708 33.75 -5.10 4.62
N TRP A 709 32.50 -5.29 4.20
CA TRP A 709 32.16 -6.10 3.04
C TRP A 709 30.87 -5.63 2.37
N TYR A 710 30.62 -6.08 1.13
CA TYR A 710 29.37 -5.82 0.42
C TYR A 710 28.92 -7.03 -0.41
N LEU A 711 27.62 -7.10 -0.70
CA LEU A 711 26.98 -8.11 -1.54
C LEU A 711 26.02 -7.41 -2.50
N ASP A 712 26.33 -7.41 -3.80
CA ASP A 712 25.41 -6.87 -4.82
C ASP A 712 24.19 -7.79 -4.98
N LEU A 713 23.00 -7.20 -4.82
CA LEU A 713 21.68 -7.80 -4.96
C LEU A 713 21.24 -7.70 -6.43
N GLY A 714 21.44 -8.78 -7.17
CA GLY A 714 21.08 -8.91 -8.58
C GLY A 714 21.46 -10.28 -9.12
N THR A 715 20.98 -10.65 -10.31
CA THR A 715 21.39 -11.91 -10.95
C THR A 715 22.76 -11.75 -11.61
N ARG A 716 23.75 -12.49 -11.11
CA ARG A 716 24.76 -13.05 -12.01
C ARG A 716 24.64 -14.56 -12.02
N VAL A 717 23.96 -15.07 -13.03
CA VAL A 717 24.31 -16.36 -13.64
C VAL A 717 24.82 -15.97 -15.02
N PRO A 718 26.15 -16.00 -15.31
CA PRO A 718 26.71 -17.24 -15.86
C PRO A 718 28.26 -17.41 -15.79
N ARG A 719 28.71 -18.66 -15.66
CA ARG A 719 29.67 -19.20 -16.64
C ARG A 719 29.47 -20.71 -16.79
N ARG A 720 28.96 -21.13 -17.95
CA ARG A 720 29.35 -22.43 -18.52
C ARG A 720 30.88 -22.40 -18.62
N ALA A 721 31.58 -23.11 -17.76
CA ALA A 721 32.94 -23.53 -18.02
C ALA A 721 32.86 -24.91 -18.65
N SER A 722 33.16 -24.97 -19.94
CA SER A 722 33.67 -26.18 -20.58
C SER A 722 34.87 -26.70 -19.79
N GLY A 723 34.78 -27.95 -19.36
CA GLY A 723 35.82 -28.77 -18.75
C GLY A 723 35.31 -30.19 -18.63
#